data_AF-A0AAJ7WKG1-F1
#
_entry.id   AF-A0AAJ7WKG1-F1
#
_cell.length_a   1.000
_cell.length_b   1.000
_cell.length_c   1.000
_cell.angle_alpha   90.00
_cell.angle_beta   90.00
_cell.angle_gamma   90.00
#
_symmetry.space_group_name_H-M   'P 1'
#
loop_
_entity.id
_entity.type
_entity.pdbx_description
1 polymer ?
#
loop_
_entity_poly.entity_id
_entity_poly.type
_entity_poly.pdbx_seq_one_letter_code
_entity_poly.pdbx_strand_id
1 'polypeptide(L)'
;MPPRPSSGELWGLHLMPPRIVVDCLLPNGMMVALECLREATLAAIKRDLFREARKHPLHSLLQDESTYIFVGVTQEAEREDFYDESRRLCDLRLFQAILKVVEPVGNREEKMLNREIGFAIGMPVCEFDLVKDPEVQEFRRNVLSVCKRAVDARDANGAHSLALYVYPPNVESSPELPAHVLSRLDKSHIIIVIWVIVSPSNDKQKYTVKVAHDHTPEQVIAEAIRKKTRSMSLSSEQLRLCVQEYQGKYILKVCGCDEYLLEKFPLSQYKYIRSCLSISRMPHLMLMTKDSLYNQLPRNGFTVPSYARRVSTATVGGYMNGDGGGGGGGPSKPLWCVTSLLRLRILCATYVNVNIRDTDKIYVKTGVFHGGEPLCDNVNTQRVPCSNPLWNEWLTYDVGIVDLPRAARLCLSICSVKGRKGAKEEHYPLAWGNVNLFDYNDVLASGKQALHLWPLPHGMEDLLNPIGITGNNPYKETPCLEVEFEWFGGAVRFPGVEGLEDHGRRILQPETAGGTLGSKASGGRWPRDCELPDSDREQIKGICNRDPLSDITEQEKDLLWRYRQHYLNFPEVLSKLLLAVKWSSREDVVQMYSLLKDWPLVRPELALELLDCNYPDPRVRDFAVKCLEAGLTDDKLSQYLIQLVQVLKYEQYLDNPLARFLLRKALTNQRIGHFFFWHLKSEMHNKTVSQRFGLLLEAYCRACGMYLKHLNRQVEAMDKLTNLTDILKQEKRDETQKVPAA
;
A
#
# COMPACT_ATOMS: atom_id res chain seq x y z
N MET A 1 12.97 -13.81 -6.14
CA MET A 1 13.21 -15.13 -5.47
C MET A 1 12.41 -15.13 -4.15
N PRO A 2 12.32 -16.22 -3.36
CA PRO A 2 11.58 -16.14 -2.09
C PRO A 2 12.29 -15.19 -1.11
N PRO A 3 11.54 -14.48 -0.23
CA PRO A 3 12.12 -13.82 0.94
C PRO A 3 12.85 -14.86 1.79
N ARG A 4 13.73 -14.36 2.65
CA ARG A 4 14.59 -15.14 3.54
C ARG A 4 13.88 -16.40 4.10
N PRO A 5 14.39 -17.62 3.84
CA PRO A 5 13.79 -18.84 4.36
C PRO A 5 14.06 -19.07 5.85
N SER A 6 15.08 -18.42 6.41
CA SER A 6 15.29 -18.29 7.85
C SER A 6 16.07 -17.01 8.17
N SER A 7 16.08 -16.64 9.44
CA SER A 7 16.68 -15.40 9.95
C SER A 7 18.19 -15.52 10.24
N GLY A 8 18.81 -16.70 10.02
CA GLY A 8 20.15 -17.06 10.55
C GLY A 8 21.33 -16.20 10.08
N GLU A 9 22.47 -16.33 10.77
CA GLU A 9 23.71 -15.60 10.42
C GLU A 9 24.39 -16.15 9.14
N LEU A 10 24.28 -17.47 8.87
CA LEU A 10 24.76 -18.13 7.65
C LEU A 10 23.70 -19.12 7.13
N TRP A 11 23.72 -19.48 5.85
CA TRP A 11 22.80 -20.50 5.33
C TRP A 11 22.93 -21.82 6.10
N GLY A 12 21.80 -22.32 6.63
CA GLY A 12 21.76 -23.56 7.40
C GLY A 12 22.33 -23.47 8.82
N LEU A 13 22.78 -22.28 9.27
CA LEU A 13 23.28 -22.05 10.62
C LEU A 13 22.62 -20.80 11.21
N HIS A 14 21.82 -20.99 12.27
CA HIS A 14 21.21 -19.86 12.98
C HIS A 14 22.24 -18.90 13.55
N LEU A 15 23.35 -19.42 14.07
CA LEU A 15 24.43 -18.65 14.67
C LEU A 15 25.79 -19.12 14.13
N MET A 16 26.64 -18.21 13.69
CA MET A 16 28.02 -18.56 13.34
C MET A 16 28.79 -18.95 14.61
N PRO A 17 29.74 -19.91 14.52
CA PRO A 17 30.67 -20.17 15.61
C PRO A 17 31.48 -18.91 15.99
N PRO A 18 32.02 -18.81 17.21
CA PRO A 18 32.79 -17.63 17.64
C PRO A 18 33.99 -17.30 16.73
N ARG A 19 34.61 -18.33 16.15
CA ARG A 19 35.66 -18.23 15.12
C ARG A 19 35.23 -19.00 13.89
N ILE A 20 35.38 -18.40 12.72
CA ILE A 20 35.01 -18.99 11.44
C ILE A 20 36.09 -18.69 10.40
N VAL A 21 36.39 -19.67 9.56
CA VAL A 21 37.28 -19.48 8.41
C VAL A 21 36.46 -18.86 7.28
N VAL A 22 36.94 -17.74 6.77
CA VAL A 22 36.34 -17.02 5.64
C VAL A 22 37.27 -17.12 4.44
N ASP A 23 36.76 -17.62 3.32
CA ASP A 23 37.53 -17.68 2.07
C ASP A 23 37.50 -16.31 1.38
N CYS A 24 38.65 -15.67 1.28
CA CYS A 24 38.81 -14.37 0.66
C CYS A 24 39.36 -14.50 -0.77
N LEU A 25 38.56 -14.11 -1.76
CA LEU A 25 38.92 -14.11 -3.17
C LEU A 25 39.53 -12.76 -3.55
N LEU A 26 40.84 -12.72 -3.77
CA LEU A 26 41.60 -11.52 -4.13
C LEU A 26 41.50 -11.18 -5.63
N PRO A 27 41.66 -9.92 -6.04
CA PRO A 27 41.53 -9.50 -7.43
C PRO A 27 42.64 -10.05 -8.34
N ASN A 28 43.77 -10.47 -7.77
CA ASN A 28 44.86 -11.13 -8.49
C ASN A 28 44.62 -12.64 -8.73
N GLY A 29 43.43 -13.16 -8.40
CA GLY A 29 43.04 -14.56 -8.60
C GLY A 29 43.41 -15.51 -7.46
N MET A 30 44.05 -15.02 -6.40
CA MET A 30 44.40 -15.82 -5.22
C MET A 30 43.20 -16.00 -4.28
N MET A 31 43.12 -17.17 -3.65
CA MET A 31 42.19 -17.45 -2.55
C MET A 31 42.99 -17.56 -1.24
N VAL A 32 42.57 -16.81 -0.22
CA VAL A 32 43.20 -16.79 1.10
C VAL A 32 42.15 -17.16 2.14
N ALA A 33 42.36 -18.26 2.85
CA ALA A 33 41.49 -18.67 3.97
C ALA A 33 41.91 -17.91 5.24
N LEU A 34 41.02 -17.05 5.75
CA LEU A 34 41.30 -16.18 6.89
C LEU A 34 40.41 -16.56 8.08
N GLU A 35 41.02 -16.90 9.22
CA GLU A 35 40.28 -17.17 10.45
C GLU A 35 39.84 -15.85 11.10
N CYS A 36 38.53 -15.63 11.16
CA CYS A 36 37.92 -14.39 11.67
C CYS A 36 37.08 -14.66 12.92
N LEU A 37 36.98 -13.65 13.80
CA LEU A 37 35.93 -13.64 14.83
C LEU A 37 34.60 -13.31 14.17
N ARG A 38 33.49 -13.91 14.64
CA ARG A 38 32.17 -13.63 14.06
C ARG A 38 31.73 -12.17 14.22
N GLU A 39 32.18 -11.50 15.29
CA GLU A 39 31.88 -10.08 15.56
C GLU A 39 32.87 -9.12 14.89
N ALA A 40 33.87 -9.61 14.16
CA ALA A 40 34.85 -8.75 13.50
C ALA A 40 34.20 -7.87 12.44
N THR A 41 34.60 -6.60 12.38
CA THR A 41 34.13 -5.67 11.34
C THR A 41 34.82 -5.96 10.01
N LEU A 42 34.14 -5.62 8.90
CA LEU A 42 34.73 -5.75 7.56
C LEU A 42 36.03 -4.97 7.41
N ALA A 43 36.14 -3.78 8.04
CA ALA A 43 37.39 -3.01 8.05
C ALA A 43 38.54 -3.77 8.73
N ALA A 44 38.27 -4.46 9.85
CA ALA A 44 39.27 -5.28 10.53
C ALA A 44 39.66 -6.50 9.68
N ILE A 45 38.66 -7.21 9.12
CA ILE A 45 38.87 -8.36 8.23
C ILE A 45 39.70 -7.94 7.00
N LYS A 46 39.41 -6.79 6.38
CA LYS A 46 40.16 -6.27 5.23
C LYS A 46 41.61 -6.03 5.58
N ARG A 47 41.88 -5.33 6.68
CA ARG A 47 43.25 -5.05 7.13
C ARG A 47 44.04 -6.33 7.40
N ASP A 48 43.43 -7.32 8.04
CA ASP A 48 44.08 -8.58 8.34
C ASP A 48 44.28 -9.43 7.06
N LEU A 49 43.33 -9.40 6.12
CA LEU A 49 43.45 -10.02 4.80
C LEU A 49 44.61 -9.42 3.99
N PHE A 50 44.73 -8.10 3.91
CA PHE A 50 45.82 -7.44 3.16
C PHE A 50 47.18 -7.62 3.83
N ARG A 51 47.22 -7.84 5.14
CA ARG A 51 48.45 -8.27 5.83
C ARG A 51 48.82 -9.72 5.46
N GLU A 52 47.84 -10.62 5.43
CA GLU A 52 48.05 -12.02 5.08
C GLU A 52 48.40 -12.22 3.61
N ALA A 53 47.76 -11.45 2.71
CA ALA A 53 47.97 -11.49 1.26
C ALA A 53 49.43 -11.24 0.85
N ARG A 54 50.22 -10.54 1.68
CA ARG A 54 51.66 -10.33 1.45
C ARG A 54 52.47 -11.63 1.46
N LYS A 55 51.96 -12.67 2.11
CA LYS A 55 52.58 -14.00 2.15
C LYS A 55 52.24 -14.86 0.92
N HIS A 56 51.32 -14.40 0.07
CA HIS A 56 50.85 -15.14 -1.10
C HIS A 56 51.50 -14.64 -2.40
N PRO A 57 51.58 -15.49 -3.44
CA PRO A 57 52.03 -15.08 -4.77
C PRO A 57 51.23 -13.90 -5.34
N LEU A 58 51.85 -13.16 -6.26
CA LEU A 58 51.21 -12.06 -7.00
C LEU A 58 50.70 -10.91 -6.11
N HIS A 59 51.22 -10.76 -4.88
CA HIS A 59 50.84 -9.65 -3.99
C HIS A 59 51.14 -8.27 -4.60
N SER A 60 52.15 -8.18 -5.47
CA SER A 60 52.55 -6.93 -6.12
C SER A 60 51.51 -6.39 -7.10
N LEU A 61 50.53 -7.21 -7.51
CA LEU A 61 49.40 -6.79 -8.34
C LEU A 61 48.26 -6.16 -7.53
N LEU A 62 48.29 -6.25 -6.20
CA LEU A 62 47.28 -5.65 -5.33
C LEU A 62 47.61 -4.16 -5.14
N GLN A 63 46.59 -3.32 -5.31
CA GLN A 63 46.66 -1.91 -4.93
C GLN A 63 46.50 -1.74 -3.41
N ASP A 64 46.38 -0.49 -2.96
CA ASP A 64 46.11 -0.17 -1.57
C ASP A 64 44.75 -0.72 -1.10
N GLU A 65 44.65 -1.12 0.18
CA GLU A 65 43.41 -1.67 0.75
C GLU A 65 42.20 -0.72 0.67
N SER A 66 42.46 0.60 0.59
CA SER A 66 41.43 1.64 0.49
C SER A 66 40.75 1.70 -0.87
N THR A 67 41.35 1.15 -1.93
CA THR A 67 40.76 1.14 -3.29
C THR A 67 39.75 0.01 -3.48
N TYR A 68 39.68 -0.92 -2.53
CA TYR A 68 38.84 -2.11 -2.61
C TYR A 68 37.69 -2.10 -1.60
N ILE A 69 36.62 -2.79 -1.98
CA ILE A 69 35.50 -3.18 -1.13
C ILE A 69 35.32 -4.70 -1.16
N PHE A 70 34.56 -5.22 -0.19
CA PHE A 70 34.13 -6.60 -0.21
C PHE A 70 32.80 -6.78 -0.95
N VAL A 71 32.64 -7.96 -1.55
CA VAL A 71 31.42 -8.43 -2.18
C VAL A 71 31.15 -9.86 -1.73
N GLY A 72 29.91 -10.17 -1.40
CA GLY A 72 29.49 -11.50 -1.00
C GLY A 72 28.17 -11.90 -1.64
N VAL A 73 27.82 -13.17 -1.53
CA VAL A 73 26.48 -13.66 -1.86
C VAL A 73 25.69 -13.77 -0.56
N THR A 74 24.54 -13.09 -0.50
CA THR A 74 23.67 -13.10 0.68
C THR A 74 22.70 -14.29 0.64
N GLN A 75 22.05 -14.57 1.76
CA GLN A 75 20.96 -15.57 1.83
C GLN A 75 19.75 -15.25 0.95
N GLU A 76 19.64 -14.00 0.47
CA GLU A 76 18.64 -13.58 -0.51
C GLU A 76 19.07 -13.92 -1.96
N ALA A 77 20.17 -14.68 -2.12
CA ALA A 77 20.79 -15.06 -3.39
C ALA A 77 21.22 -13.86 -4.25
N GLU A 78 21.49 -12.73 -3.61
CA GLU A 78 21.98 -11.51 -4.25
C GLU A 78 23.49 -11.36 -4.05
N ARG A 79 24.17 -10.85 -5.07
CA ARG A 79 25.54 -10.34 -4.96
C ARG A 79 25.51 -8.94 -4.33
N GLU A 80 25.85 -8.82 -3.05
CA GLU A 80 25.86 -7.55 -2.31
C GLU A 80 27.26 -6.93 -2.28
N ASP A 81 27.36 -5.66 -2.63
CA ASP A 81 28.56 -4.83 -2.48
C ASP A 81 28.59 -4.17 -1.08
N PHE A 82 29.55 -4.56 -0.24
CA PHE A 82 29.63 -4.11 1.15
C PHE A 82 30.43 -2.80 1.30
N TYR A 83 29.77 -1.67 1.03
CA TYR A 83 30.41 -0.35 1.17
C TYR A 83 30.52 0.16 2.62
N ASP A 84 29.70 -0.35 3.53
CA ASP A 84 29.76 0.00 4.96
C ASP A 84 30.63 -1.01 5.70
N GLU A 85 31.91 -0.67 5.81
CA GLU A 85 32.92 -1.55 6.42
C GLU A 85 32.86 -1.58 7.96
N SER A 86 31.95 -0.80 8.58
CA SER A 86 31.72 -0.84 10.03
C SER A 86 30.88 -2.06 10.45
N ARG A 87 30.20 -2.70 9.49
CA ARG A 87 29.39 -3.90 9.74
C ARG A 87 30.25 -5.07 10.19
N ARG A 88 29.67 -5.90 11.05
CA ARG A 88 30.26 -7.15 11.53
C ARG A 88 29.93 -8.30 10.59
N LEU A 89 30.81 -9.30 10.54
CA LEU A 89 30.66 -10.50 9.70
C LEU A 89 29.32 -11.23 9.91
N CYS A 90 28.91 -11.44 11.17
CA CYS A 90 27.64 -12.08 11.49
C CYS A 90 26.39 -11.30 11.03
N ASP A 91 26.49 -9.97 10.88
CA ASP A 91 25.39 -9.12 10.43
C ASP A 91 25.31 -9.02 8.89
N LEU A 92 26.19 -9.72 8.14
CA LEU A 92 26.23 -9.69 6.68
C LEU A 92 25.22 -10.61 6.00
N ARG A 93 24.68 -11.60 6.72
CA ARG A 93 23.72 -12.59 6.19
C ARG A 93 24.25 -13.31 4.96
N LEU A 94 25.51 -13.74 5.04
CA LEU A 94 26.16 -14.44 3.94
C LEU A 94 25.47 -15.79 3.70
N PHE A 95 25.41 -16.19 2.44
CA PHE A 95 24.99 -17.55 2.06
C PHE A 95 26.09 -18.55 2.39
N GLN A 96 27.34 -18.21 2.08
CA GLN A 96 28.54 -18.96 2.40
C GLN A 96 29.60 -17.99 2.95
N ALA A 97 30.51 -18.47 3.79
CA ALA A 97 31.58 -17.66 4.40
C ALA A 97 32.68 -17.31 3.37
N ILE A 98 32.29 -16.62 2.30
CA ILE A 98 33.15 -16.24 1.18
C ILE A 98 33.01 -14.74 0.95
N LEU A 99 34.15 -14.04 0.88
CA LEU A 99 34.22 -12.62 0.55
C LEU A 99 35.13 -12.41 -0.66
N LYS A 100 34.66 -11.67 -1.66
CA LYS A 100 35.44 -11.28 -2.83
C LYS A 100 35.87 -9.84 -2.74
N VAL A 101 37.14 -9.56 -2.99
CA VAL A 101 37.71 -8.22 -3.03
C VAL A 101 37.58 -7.66 -4.44
N VAL A 102 36.95 -6.50 -4.60
CA VAL A 102 36.77 -5.84 -5.90
C VAL A 102 36.94 -4.33 -5.78
N GLU A 103 37.22 -3.67 -6.91
CA GLU A 103 37.12 -2.22 -7.01
C GLU A 103 35.65 -1.78 -7.07
N PRO A 104 35.25 -0.70 -6.37
CA PRO A 104 33.87 -0.24 -6.33
C PRO A 104 33.40 0.26 -7.70
N VAL A 105 32.29 -0.29 -8.21
CA VAL A 105 31.69 0.10 -9.49
C VAL A 105 30.33 0.79 -9.27
N GLY A 106 30.03 1.84 -10.03
CA GLY A 106 28.73 2.52 -10.02
C GLY A 106 28.57 3.59 -8.94
N ASN A 107 27.35 4.12 -8.78
CA ASN A 107 27.08 5.17 -7.82
C ASN A 107 26.98 4.60 -6.39
N ARG A 108 27.99 4.92 -5.56
CA ARG A 108 28.07 4.49 -4.15
C ARG A 108 26.85 4.90 -3.33
N GLU A 109 26.38 6.15 -3.46
CA GLU A 109 25.26 6.66 -2.65
C GLU A 109 23.95 5.94 -2.98
N GLU A 110 23.69 5.72 -4.27
CA GLU A 110 22.49 5.01 -4.73
C GLU A 110 22.53 3.54 -4.32
N LYS A 111 23.68 2.86 -4.43
CA LYS A 111 23.83 1.47 -3.99
C LYS A 111 23.66 1.31 -2.48
N MET A 112 24.24 2.21 -1.69
CA MET A 112 24.03 2.23 -0.24
C MET A 112 22.55 2.43 0.11
N LEU A 113 21.87 3.39 -0.53
CA LEU A 113 20.46 3.64 -0.29
C LEU A 113 19.58 2.47 -0.73
N ASN A 114 19.83 1.86 -1.89
CA ASN A 114 19.08 0.69 -2.36
C ASN A 114 19.24 -0.51 -1.41
N ARG A 115 20.43 -0.69 -0.81
CA ARG A 115 20.65 -1.69 0.24
C ARG A 115 19.85 -1.36 1.50
N GLU A 116 19.89 -0.11 1.98
CA GLU A 116 19.10 0.30 3.16
C GLU A 116 17.59 0.11 2.94
N ILE A 117 17.09 0.40 1.73
CA ILE A 117 15.71 0.17 1.33
C ILE A 117 15.42 -1.33 1.28
N GLY A 118 16.26 -2.12 0.60
CA GLY A 118 16.08 -3.57 0.47
C GLY A 118 16.06 -4.28 1.82
N PHE A 119 16.91 -3.84 2.75
CA PHE A 119 16.92 -4.32 4.13
C PHE A 119 15.60 -4.03 4.85
N ALA A 120 15.08 -2.80 4.74
CA ALA A 120 13.81 -2.40 5.35
C ALA A 120 12.64 -3.22 4.80
N ILE A 121 12.59 -3.40 3.48
CA ILE A 121 11.55 -4.17 2.77
C ILE A 121 11.68 -5.67 3.08
N GLY A 122 12.91 -6.16 3.26
CA GLY A 122 13.24 -7.60 3.30
C GLY A 122 13.20 -8.26 1.93
N MET A 123 13.45 -7.48 0.87
CA MET A 123 13.58 -7.92 -0.52
C MET A 123 14.51 -6.94 -1.24
N PRO A 124 15.48 -7.42 -2.04
CA PRO A 124 16.37 -6.55 -2.80
C PRO A 124 15.63 -5.68 -3.82
N VAL A 125 16.04 -4.42 -3.93
CA VAL A 125 15.49 -3.47 -4.91
C VAL A 125 15.75 -3.93 -6.35
N CYS A 126 16.87 -4.62 -6.60
CA CYS A 126 17.23 -5.13 -7.92
C CYS A 126 16.22 -6.17 -8.44
N GLU A 127 15.45 -6.84 -7.57
CA GLU A 127 14.38 -7.74 -8.01
C GLU A 127 13.33 -6.99 -8.82
N PHE A 128 12.99 -5.76 -8.42
CA PHE A 128 12.05 -4.91 -9.17
C PHE A 128 12.63 -4.44 -10.50
N ASP A 129 13.96 -4.28 -10.62
CA ASP A 129 14.59 -3.91 -11.89
C ASP A 129 14.52 -5.05 -12.93
N LEU A 130 14.42 -6.30 -12.48
CA LEU A 130 14.34 -7.48 -13.34
C LEU A 130 12.91 -7.80 -13.82
N VAL A 131 11.90 -7.17 -13.21
CA VAL A 131 10.49 -7.39 -13.58
C VAL A 131 10.23 -6.79 -14.97
N LYS A 132 9.83 -7.64 -15.91
CA LYS A 132 9.54 -7.25 -17.31
C LYS A 132 8.17 -6.60 -17.50
N ASP A 133 7.31 -6.64 -16.49
CA ASP A 133 5.97 -6.08 -16.53
C ASP A 133 6.04 -4.54 -16.70
N PRO A 134 5.47 -3.97 -17.78
CA PRO A 134 5.47 -2.53 -18.01
C PRO A 134 4.71 -1.76 -16.92
N GLU A 135 3.64 -2.32 -16.34
CA GLU A 135 2.86 -1.68 -15.28
C GLU A 135 3.74 -1.42 -14.04
N VAL A 136 4.57 -2.41 -13.68
CA VAL A 136 5.50 -2.32 -12.55
C VAL A 136 6.54 -1.21 -12.78
N GLN A 137 7.17 -1.18 -13.96
CA GLN A 137 8.18 -0.17 -14.25
C GLN A 137 7.59 1.24 -14.35
N GLU A 138 6.36 1.35 -14.86
CA GLU A 138 5.65 2.61 -14.97
C GLU A 138 5.20 3.13 -13.60
N PHE A 139 4.65 2.28 -12.75
CA PHE A 139 4.35 2.62 -11.36
C PHE A 139 5.59 3.18 -10.66
N ARG A 140 6.75 2.48 -10.74
CA ARG A 140 7.99 2.92 -10.10
C ARG A 140 8.44 4.31 -10.54
N ARG A 141 8.23 4.67 -11.80
CA ARG A 141 8.54 6.03 -12.30
C ARG A 141 7.49 7.05 -11.85
N ASN A 142 6.21 6.76 -12.06
CA ASN A 142 5.12 7.71 -11.86
C ASN A 142 4.92 8.06 -10.37
N VAL A 143 5.13 7.10 -9.48
CA VAL A 143 4.98 7.28 -8.02
C VAL A 143 6.02 8.27 -7.44
N LEU A 144 7.16 8.49 -8.11
CA LEU A 144 8.17 9.45 -7.69
C LEU A 144 7.64 10.90 -7.68
N SER A 145 6.63 11.21 -8.51
CA SER A 145 5.98 12.53 -8.48
C SER A 145 5.27 12.80 -7.15
N VAL A 146 4.72 11.75 -6.51
CA VAL A 146 4.12 11.84 -5.16
C VAL A 146 5.21 12.05 -4.13
N CYS A 147 6.29 11.27 -4.24
CA CYS A 147 7.45 11.37 -3.36
C CYS A 147 8.05 12.79 -3.38
N LYS A 148 8.28 13.32 -4.58
CA LYS A 148 8.87 14.65 -4.77
C LYS A 148 7.98 15.74 -4.19
N ARG A 149 6.67 15.74 -4.51
CA ARG A 149 5.71 16.70 -3.94
C ARG A 149 5.65 16.65 -2.42
N ALA A 150 5.67 15.46 -1.82
CA ALA A 150 5.67 15.31 -0.37
C ALA A 150 6.97 15.83 0.26
N VAL A 151 8.12 15.59 -0.36
CA VAL A 151 9.41 16.16 0.08
C VAL A 151 9.37 17.68 0.03
N ASP A 152 8.96 18.24 -1.11
CA ASP A 152 8.90 19.69 -1.31
C ASP A 152 7.94 20.37 -0.32
N ALA A 153 6.81 19.74 0.01
CA ALA A 153 5.88 20.22 1.03
C ALA A 153 6.50 20.26 2.44
N ARG A 154 7.39 19.32 2.78
CA ARG A 154 8.12 19.33 4.08
C ARG A 154 9.19 20.41 4.14
N ASP A 155 9.74 20.79 3.00
CA ASP A 155 10.82 21.79 2.93
C ASP A 155 10.27 23.22 2.77
N ALA A 156 8.98 23.39 2.48
CA ALA A 156 8.35 24.68 2.17
C ALA A 156 8.49 25.75 3.26
N ASN A 157 8.33 25.40 4.54
CA ASN A 157 8.44 26.33 5.69
C ASN A 157 9.72 26.08 6.51
N GLY A 158 10.76 25.53 5.88
CA GLY A 158 12.06 25.27 6.49
C GLY A 158 12.00 24.29 7.67
N ALA A 159 12.70 24.61 8.76
CA ALA A 159 12.82 23.71 9.91
C ALA A 159 11.49 23.43 10.64
N HIS A 160 10.52 24.35 10.56
CA HIS A 160 9.24 24.19 11.24
C HIS A 160 8.36 23.13 10.57
N SER A 161 8.21 23.16 9.24
CA SER A 161 7.48 22.12 8.50
C SER A 161 8.14 20.75 8.64
N LEU A 162 9.47 20.71 8.68
CA LEU A 162 10.20 19.47 8.97
C LEU A 162 9.92 18.96 10.39
N ALA A 163 9.84 19.85 11.39
CA ALA A 163 9.47 19.49 12.75
C ALA A 163 8.04 18.93 12.82
N LEU A 164 7.10 19.50 12.07
CA LEU A 164 5.72 19.01 11.97
C LEU A 164 5.62 17.63 11.29
N TYR A 165 6.50 17.35 10.32
CA TYR A 165 6.58 16.02 9.73
C TYR A 165 7.06 14.97 10.75
N VAL A 166 8.16 15.25 11.46
CA VAL A 166 8.80 14.31 12.40
C VAL A 166 7.97 14.15 13.66
N TYR A 167 7.47 15.26 14.21
CA TYR A 167 6.69 15.32 15.45
C TYR A 167 5.31 15.94 15.20
N PRO A 168 4.43 15.25 14.44
CA PRO A 168 3.10 15.76 14.14
C PRO A 168 2.27 15.90 15.42
N PRO A 169 1.43 16.95 15.54
CA PRO A 169 0.58 17.14 16.71
C PRO A 169 -0.33 15.93 16.97
N ASN A 170 -0.23 15.35 18.16
CA ASN A 170 -1.09 14.24 18.58
C ASN A 170 -2.40 14.78 19.18
N VAL A 171 -3.35 15.11 18.31
CA VAL A 171 -4.62 15.76 18.68
C VAL A 171 -5.82 14.86 18.37
N GLU A 172 -6.89 15.05 19.13
CA GLU A 172 -8.20 14.46 18.85
C GLU A 172 -8.88 15.14 17.66
N SER A 173 -9.78 14.41 16.99
CA SER A 173 -10.56 14.92 15.85
C SER A 173 -11.42 16.16 16.16
N SER A 174 -11.95 16.28 17.38
CA SER A 174 -12.79 17.41 17.80
C SER A 174 -12.18 18.17 18.99
N PRO A 175 -12.20 19.53 18.98
CA PRO A 175 -11.81 20.32 20.12
C PRO A 175 -12.81 20.21 21.28
N GLU A 176 -14.08 19.89 21.00
CA GLU A 176 -15.13 19.81 22.00
C GLU A 176 -14.86 18.72 23.04
N LEU A 177 -15.09 19.06 24.30
CA LEU A 177 -14.92 18.14 25.42
C LEU A 177 -16.27 17.50 25.78
N PRO A 178 -16.31 16.19 26.05
CA PRO A 178 -17.50 15.55 26.60
C PRO A 178 -17.92 16.16 27.95
N ALA A 179 -19.23 16.21 28.23
CA ALA A 179 -19.78 16.80 29.45
C ALA A 179 -19.20 16.19 30.75
N HIS A 180 -18.90 14.89 30.75
CA HIS A 180 -18.29 14.21 31.90
C HIS A 180 -16.83 14.61 32.16
N VAL A 181 -16.11 15.13 31.15
CA VAL A 181 -14.75 15.66 31.30
C VAL A 181 -14.82 17.11 31.75
N LEU A 182 -15.72 17.90 31.15
CA LEU A 182 -15.95 19.30 31.52
C LEU A 182 -16.35 19.48 32.98
N SER A 183 -17.25 18.63 33.49
CA SER A 183 -17.69 18.67 34.89
C SER A 183 -16.58 18.40 35.92
N ARG A 184 -15.45 17.83 35.50
CA ARG A 184 -14.28 17.61 36.37
C ARG A 184 -13.31 18.80 36.40
N LEU A 185 -13.51 19.81 35.54
CA LEU A 185 -12.66 20.98 35.47
C LEU A 185 -13.18 22.08 36.41
N ASP A 186 -12.32 22.58 37.29
CA ASP A 186 -12.63 23.72 38.14
C ASP A 186 -12.74 25.01 37.30
N LYS A 187 -13.96 25.47 37.05
CA LYS A 187 -14.25 26.69 36.27
C LYS A 187 -13.59 26.67 34.90
N SER A 188 -13.54 25.52 34.21
CA SER A 188 -12.89 25.37 32.90
C SER A 188 -11.37 25.60 32.88
N HIS A 189 -10.69 25.50 34.04
CA HIS A 189 -9.24 25.65 34.13
C HIS A 189 -8.53 24.31 34.40
N ILE A 190 -7.31 24.19 33.88
CA ILE A 190 -6.39 23.08 34.07
C ILE A 190 -5.16 23.58 34.82
N ILE A 191 -4.68 22.79 35.78
CA ILE A 191 -3.40 23.02 36.47
C ILE A 191 -2.32 22.18 35.79
N ILE A 192 -1.25 22.83 35.34
CA ILE A 192 -0.19 22.22 34.54
C ILE A 192 1.15 22.49 35.18
N VAL A 193 2.03 21.49 35.18
CA VAL A 193 3.40 21.63 35.68
C VAL A 193 4.33 21.77 34.48
N ILE A 194 5.01 22.90 34.39
CA ILE A 194 5.99 23.20 33.36
C ILE A 194 7.40 23.07 33.94
N TRP A 195 8.19 22.19 33.35
CA TRP A 195 9.57 21.95 33.70
C TRP A 195 10.51 22.76 32.80
N VAL A 196 11.51 23.39 33.41
CA VAL A 196 12.57 24.11 32.69
C VAL A 196 13.89 23.51 33.14
N ILE A 197 14.72 23.09 32.18
CA ILE A 197 16.09 22.64 32.44
C ILE A 197 17.01 23.84 32.30
N VAL A 198 17.74 24.16 33.37
CA VAL A 198 18.69 25.28 33.39
C VAL A 198 20.07 24.74 32.99
N SER A 199 20.54 25.13 31.81
CA SER A 199 21.91 24.85 31.37
C SER A 199 22.90 25.81 32.05
N PRO A 200 24.13 25.37 32.42
CA PRO A 200 24.74 24.05 32.15
C PRO A 200 24.55 23.01 33.27
N SER A 201 23.97 23.35 34.43
CA SER A 201 23.86 22.43 35.58
C SER A 201 22.85 21.30 35.37
N ASN A 202 21.99 21.39 34.35
CA ASN A 202 20.85 20.49 34.10
C ASN A 202 19.86 20.43 35.27
N ASP A 203 19.86 21.46 36.12
CA ASP A 203 18.90 21.57 37.21
C ASP A 203 17.49 21.75 36.67
N LYS A 204 16.56 20.97 37.23
CA LYS A 204 15.15 20.96 36.82
C LYS A 204 14.34 21.88 37.72
N GLN A 205 13.88 23.00 37.17
CA GLN A 205 12.94 23.90 37.84
C GLN A 205 11.51 23.58 37.43
N LYS A 206 10.57 23.64 38.38
CA LYS A 206 9.14 23.42 38.13
C LYS A 206 8.32 24.69 38.33
N TYR A 207 7.41 24.96 37.40
CA TYR A 207 6.46 26.06 37.44
C TYR A 207 5.04 25.52 37.26
N THR A 208 4.22 25.60 38.30
CA THR A 208 2.81 25.19 38.22
C THR A 208 1.97 26.36 37.73
N VAL A 209 1.32 26.25 36.56
CA VAL A 209 0.45 27.29 36.00
C VAL A 209 -1.00 26.82 35.98
N LYS A 210 -1.94 27.74 36.19
CA LYS A 210 -3.38 27.50 36.05
C LYS A 210 -3.85 28.24 34.81
N VAL A 211 -4.32 27.51 33.81
CA VAL A 211 -4.68 28.02 32.47
C VAL A 211 -6.05 27.51 32.07
N ALA A 212 -6.76 28.19 31.17
CA ALA A 212 -8.01 27.68 30.63
C ALA A 212 -7.74 26.45 29.74
N HIS A 213 -8.71 25.53 29.64
CA HIS A 213 -8.51 24.27 28.88
C HIS A 213 -8.43 24.47 27.36
N ASP A 214 -8.92 25.60 26.88
CA ASP A 214 -8.96 26.03 25.47
C ASP A 214 -7.75 26.89 25.06
N HIS A 215 -6.89 27.25 26.01
CA HIS A 215 -5.66 27.99 25.71
C HIS A 215 -4.76 27.24 24.72
N THR A 216 -4.05 27.98 23.87
CA THR A 216 -3.05 27.42 22.95
C THR A 216 -1.70 27.21 23.63
N PRO A 217 -0.79 26.38 23.08
CA PRO A 217 0.55 26.17 23.64
C PRO A 217 1.32 27.47 23.86
N GLU A 218 1.21 28.44 22.95
CA GLU A 218 1.88 29.72 23.07
C GLU A 218 1.36 30.56 24.27
N GLN A 219 0.06 30.51 24.55
CA GLN A 219 -0.53 31.19 25.70
C GLN A 219 -0.08 30.54 27.02
N VAL A 220 0.07 29.22 27.03
CA VAL A 220 0.62 28.47 28.19
C VAL A 220 2.09 28.85 28.42
N ILE A 221 2.87 28.99 27.34
CA ILE A 221 4.26 29.49 27.40
C ILE A 221 4.30 30.91 27.96
N ALA A 222 3.41 31.80 27.51
CA ALA A 222 3.32 33.16 28.02
C ALA A 222 3.04 33.19 29.54
N GLU A 223 2.14 32.36 30.04
CA GLU A 223 1.89 32.23 31.48
C GLU A 223 3.08 31.67 32.26
N ALA A 224 3.81 30.72 31.69
CA ALA A 224 5.04 30.19 32.29
C ALA A 224 6.11 31.28 32.43
N ILE A 225 6.30 32.08 31.37
CA ILE A 225 7.23 33.22 31.36
C ILE A 225 6.78 34.26 32.39
N ARG A 226 5.50 34.65 32.39
CA ARG A 226 4.97 35.59 33.40
C ARG A 226 5.25 35.12 34.82
N LYS A 227 5.06 33.83 35.11
CA LYS A 227 5.30 33.27 36.44
C LYS A 227 6.79 33.26 36.81
N LYS A 228 7.69 33.00 35.86
CA LYS A 228 9.14 33.06 36.05
C LYS A 228 9.64 34.49 36.27
N THR A 229 9.09 35.45 35.55
CA THR A 229 9.56 36.85 35.59
C THR A 229 9.02 37.65 36.77
N ARG A 230 8.03 37.11 37.52
CA ARG A 230 7.52 37.74 38.76
C ARG A 230 8.60 38.00 39.80
N SER A 231 9.68 37.21 39.81
CA SER A 231 10.82 37.43 40.71
C SER A 231 11.83 38.47 40.21
N MET A 232 11.65 39.03 39.01
CA MET A 232 12.63 39.93 38.34
C MET A 232 12.26 41.42 38.36
N SER A 233 11.25 41.83 39.15
CA SER A 233 10.84 43.24 39.36
C SER A 233 10.76 44.10 38.08
N LEU A 234 10.25 43.54 36.97
CA LEU A 234 10.07 44.26 35.71
C LEU A 234 8.80 45.13 35.73
N SER A 235 8.82 46.25 34.99
CA SER A 235 7.62 47.06 34.76
C SER A 235 6.58 46.31 33.92
N SER A 236 5.31 46.71 33.99
CA SER A 236 4.24 46.06 33.21
C SER A 236 4.48 46.12 31.69
N GLU A 237 5.16 47.16 31.21
CA GLU A 237 5.49 47.34 29.79
C GLU A 237 6.69 46.46 29.38
N GLN A 238 7.74 46.40 30.20
CA GLN A 238 8.88 45.50 30.02
C GLN A 238 8.47 44.03 30.05
N LEU A 239 7.53 43.66 30.93
CA LEU A 239 6.99 42.31 31.00
C LEU A 239 6.24 41.95 29.71
N ARG A 240 5.46 42.88 29.14
CA ARG A 240 4.72 42.65 27.89
C ARG A 240 5.67 42.44 26.72
N LEU A 241 6.71 43.27 26.61
CA LEU A 241 7.75 43.14 25.58
C LEU A 241 8.53 41.83 25.73
N CYS A 242 8.89 41.45 26.96
CA CYS A 242 9.57 40.18 27.24
C CYS A 242 8.70 38.98 26.82
N VAL A 243 7.42 38.95 27.18
CA VAL A 243 6.53 37.87 26.75
C VAL A 243 6.44 37.80 25.22
N GLN A 244 6.27 38.93 24.53
CA GLN A 244 6.22 38.96 23.06
C GLN A 244 7.52 38.45 22.41
N GLU A 245 8.68 38.81 22.96
CA GLU A 245 9.97 38.40 22.42
C GLU A 245 10.25 36.90 22.61
N TYR A 246 9.88 36.36 23.78
CA TYR A 246 10.24 34.99 24.16
C TYR A 246 9.16 33.95 23.85
N GLN A 247 7.87 34.31 23.79
CA GLN A 247 6.78 33.37 23.49
C GLN A 247 7.00 32.61 22.19
N GLY A 248 7.53 33.29 21.16
CA GLY A 248 7.82 32.68 19.86
C GLY A 248 9.08 31.81 19.81
N LYS A 249 9.98 31.89 20.81
CA LYS A 249 11.28 31.19 20.84
C LYS A 249 11.22 29.81 21.51
N TYR A 250 10.17 29.53 22.27
CA TYR A 250 10.01 28.27 23.00
C TYR A 250 8.89 27.39 22.42
N ILE A 251 8.92 26.11 22.80
CA ILE A 251 7.93 25.09 22.51
C ILE A 251 7.69 24.23 23.76
N LEU A 252 6.56 23.54 23.80
CA LEU A 252 6.22 22.59 24.87
C LEU A 252 6.41 21.15 24.38
N LYS A 253 7.10 20.35 25.19
CA LYS A 253 7.28 18.90 25.02
C LYS A 253 6.62 18.15 26.17
N VAL A 254 6.01 17.00 25.91
CA VAL A 254 5.49 16.12 26.97
C VAL A 254 6.67 15.50 27.73
N CYS A 255 6.62 15.47 29.06
CA CYS A 255 7.68 14.86 29.84
C CYS A 255 7.69 13.33 29.68
N GLY A 256 8.84 12.77 29.32
CA GLY A 256 9.05 11.31 29.23
C GLY A 256 8.86 10.69 27.85
N CYS A 257 8.34 11.43 26.87
CA CYS A 257 8.18 10.95 25.49
C CYS A 257 8.46 12.06 24.47
N ASP A 258 8.71 11.70 23.22
CA ASP A 258 9.00 12.64 22.13
C ASP A 258 7.71 13.14 21.46
N GLU A 259 6.82 13.71 22.27
CA GLU A 259 5.59 14.36 21.82
C GLU A 259 5.67 15.87 22.07
N TYR A 260 5.32 16.65 21.04
CA TYR A 260 5.53 18.11 21.02
C TYR A 260 4.23 18.83 20.65
N LEU A 261 4.03 19.99 21.26
CA LEU A 261 2.88 20.86 21.00
C LEU A 261 3.33 22.00 20.08
N LEU A 262 3.41 21.70 18.78
CA LEU A 262 3.97 22.60 17.76
C LEU A 262 2.93 23.50 17.08
N GLU A 263 1.66 23.11 17.12
CA GLU A 263 0.54 23.77 16.43
C GLU A 263 -0.39 24.52 17.38
N LYS A 264 -1.23 25.39 16.81
CA LYS A 264 -2.15 26.25 17.57
C LYS A 264 -3.49 25.57 17.92
N PHE A 265 -3.43 24.33 18.38
CA PHE A 265 -4.63 23.62 18.87
C PHE A 265 -4.93 23.99 20.33
N PRO A 266 -6.21 24.01 20.74
CA PRO A 266 -6.59 24.05 22.15
C PRO A 266 -5.87 22.97 22.94
N LEU A 267 -5.35 23.31 24.11
CA LEU A 267 -4.54 22.38 24.90
C LEU A 267 -5.28 21.10 25.27
N SER A 268 -6.57 21.24 25.59
CA SER A 268 -7.45 20.10 25.86
C SER A 268 -7.63 19.16 24.67
N GLN A 269 -7.35 19.57 23.43
CA GLN A 269 -7.47 18.73 22.23
C GLN A 269 -6.27 17.78 22.06
N TYR A 270 -5.13 18.05 22.69
CA TYR A 270 -4.00 17.13 22.67
C TYR A 270 -4.33 15.85 23.45
N LYS A 271 -4.09 14.68 22.85
CA LYS A 271 -4.46 13.39 23.44
C LYS A 271 -3.82 13.15 24.81
N TYR A 272 -2.57 13.57 24.99
CA TYR A 272 -1.89 13.51 26.29
C TYR A 272 -2.65 14.30 27.37
N ILE A 273 -3.05 15.54 27.06
CA ILE A 273 -3.77 16.40 28.00
C ILE A 273 -5.15 15.82 28.29
N ARG A 274 -5.90 15.42 27.25
CA ARG A 274 -7.24 14.84 27.41
C ARG A 274 -7.21 13.53 28.20
N SER A 275 -6.20 12.70 28.00
CA SER A 275 -5.95 11.51 28.81
C SER A 275 -5.69 11.86 30.27
N CYS A 276 -4.82 12.84 30.54
CA CYS A 276 -4.57 13.33 31.91
C CYS A 276 -5.85 13.83 32.60
N LEU A 277 -6.71 14.56 31.89
CA LEU A 277 -8.00 15.02 32.41
C LEU A 277 -8.96 13.86 32.72
N SER A 278 -8.98 12.85 31.87
CA SER A 278 -9.88 11.69 32.01
C SER A 278 -9.53 10.83 33.23
N ILE A 279 -8.24 10.75 33.57
CA ILE A 279 -7.73 9.98 34.73
C ILE A 279 -7.36 10.86 35.94
N SER A 280 -7.72 12.14 35.92
CA SER A 280 -7.44 13.12 36.99
C SER A 280 -5.95 13.22 37.38
N ARG A 281 -5.06 13.11 36.39
CA ARG A 281 -3.62 13.34 36.55
C ARG A 281 -3.22 14.76 36.16
N MET A 282 -2.20 15.30 36.84
CA MET A 282 -1.63 16.59 36.48
C MET A 282 -0.74 16.45 35.23
N PRO A 283 -0.97 17.23 34.16
CA PRO A 283 -0.10 17.21 33.00
C PRO A 283 1.28 17.79 33.31
N HIS A 284 2.32 17.08 32.87
CA HIS A 284 3.72 17.51 32.98
C HIS A 284 4.29 17.82 31.59
N LEU A 285 4.62 19.08 31.38
CA LEU A 285 5.21 19.58 30.14
C LEU A 285 6.60 20.15 30.41
N MET A 286 7.45 20.16 29.40
CA MET A 286 8.80 20.71 29.44
C MET A 286 8.92 21.84 28.43
N LEU A 287 9.46 22.99 28.88
CA LEU A 287 9.74 24.14 28.05
C LEU A 287 11.12 23.97 27.39
N MET A 288 11.17 24.06 26.07
CA MET A 288 12.41 23.93 25.29
C MET A 288 12.52 25.04 24.24
N THR A 289 13.74 25.41 23.86
CA THR A 289 13.95 26.37 22.76
C THR A 289 13.68 25.70 21.42
N LYS A 290 13.10 26.46 20.47
CA LYS A 290 12.88 25.99 19.09
C LYS A 290 14.19 25.57 18.42
N ASP A 291 15.25 26.35 18.61
CA ASP A 291 16.56 26.07 18.03
C ASP A 291 17.14 24.73 18.51
N SER A 292 16.91 24.37 19.78
CA SER A 292 17.36 23.07 20.31
C SER A 292 16.70 21.90 19.58
N LEU A 293 15.41 22.01 19.27
CA LEU A 293 14.70 21.01 18.48
C LEU A 293 15.14 21.04 17.01
N TYR A 294 15.18 22.22 16.39
CA TYR A 294 15.48 22.37 14.97
C TYR A 294 16.89 21.92 14.60
N ASN A 295 17.87 22.11 15.50
CA ASN A 295 19.24 21.62 15.30
C ASN A 295 19.35 20.09 15.40
N GLN A 296 18.39 19.40 16.01
CA GLN A 296 18.33 17.93 16.05
C GLN A 296 17.72 17.34 14.78
N LEU A 297 17.01 18.15 13.98
CA LEU A 297 16.35 17.68 12.76
C LEU A 297 17.38 17.53 11.64
N PRO A 298 17.56 16.32 11.09
CA PRO A 298 18.50 16.11 9.99
C PRO A 298 17.96 16.72 8.69
N ARG A 299 18.86 17.21 7.83
CA ARG A 299 18.48 17.63 6.48
C ARG A 299 18.03 16.41 5.67
N ASN A 300 16.85 16.49 5.06
CA ASN A 300 16.35 15.43 4.19
C ASN A 300 16.75 15.72 2.74
N GLY A 301 17.63 14.90 2.18
CA GLY A 301 17.88 14.87 0.74
C GLY A 301 16.99 13.85 0.06
N PHE A 302 16.32 14.23 -1.03
CA PHE A 302 15.64 13.28 -1.93
C PHE A 302 16.41 13.22 -3.25
N THR A 303 17.01 12.07 -3.53
CA THR A 303 17.74 11.82 -4.76
C THR A 303 16.87 10.99 -5.70
N VAL A 304 16.67 11.50 -6.91
CA VAL A 304 15.92 10.78 -7.95
C VAL A 304 16.73 9.56 -8.41
N PRO A 305 16.17 8.34 -8.34
CA PRO A 305 16.89 7.10 -8.65
C PRO A 305 17.20 6.98 -10.15
N SER A 306 18.17 6.13 -10.49
CA SER A 306 18.65 5.95 -11.87
C SER A 306 17.57 5.46 -12.84
N TYR A 307 16.64 4.61 -12.39
CA TYR A 307 15.56 4.08 -13.24
C TYR A 307 14.58 5.15 -13.72
N ALA A 308 14.49 6.29 -13.03
CA ALA A 308 13.64 7.40 -13.45
C ALA A 308 14.13 8.07 -14.75
N ARG A 309 15.43 7.92 -15.06
CA ARG A 309 16.08 8.49 -16.25
C ARG A 309 16.19 7.49 -17.40
N ARG A 310 15.87 6.22 -17.17
CA ARG A 310 15.90 5.20 -18.22
C ARG A 310 14.73 5.45 -19.17
N VAL A 311 15.02 5.49 -20.47
CA VAL A 311 13.99 5.61 -21.51
C VAL A 311 13.11 4.36 -21.45
N SER A 312 11.80 4.56 -21.33
CA SER A 312 10.84 3.46 -21.39
C SER A 312 10.98 2.71 -22.70
N THR A 313 11.20 1.39 -22.63
CA THR A 313 11.14 0.51 -23.80
C THR A 313 9.76 0.51 -24.46
N ALA A 314 8.70 0.88 -23.72
CA ALA A 314 7.35 1.08 -24.24
C ALA A 314 7.25 2.23 -25.26
N THR A 315 8.12 3.23 -25.21
CA THR A 315 8.06 4.41 -26.10
C THR A 315 8.88 4.22 -27.38
N VAL A 316 9.88 3.32 -27.37
CA VAL A 316 10.78 3.09 -28.51
C VAL A 316 10.15 2.19 -29.58
N GLY A 317 9.10 1.44 -29.27
CA GLY A 317 8.34 0.66 -30.25
C GLY A 317 7.34 1.47 -31.10
N GLY A 318 7.13 2.76 -30.80
CA GLY A 318 6.09 3.58 -31.44
C GLY A 318 6.58 4.54 -32.52
N TYR A 319 7.87 4.84 -32.59
CA TYR A 319 8.39 5.90 -33.47
C TYR A 319 9.79 5.56 -34.00
N MET A 320 9.92 4.46 -34.75
CA MET A 320 10.96 4.26 -35.76
C MET A 320 10.71 2.92 -36.47
N ASN A 321 9.93 2.97 -37.55
CA ASN A 321 10.15 2.13 -38.73
C ASN A 321 9.38 2.78 -39.89
N GLY A 322 10.11 3.60 -40.65
CA GLY A 322 9.79 3.83 -42.04
C GLY A 322 10.12 2.57 -42.82
N ASP A 323 9.15 2.14 -43.62
CA ASP A 323 9.26 1.30 -44.80
C ASP A 323 9.81 -0.14 -44.66
N GLY A 324 8.95 -1.12 -44.98
CA GLY A 324 9.33 -2.50 -45.33
C GLY A 324 9.39 -3.54 -44.20
N GLY A 325 8.26 -4.24 -43.95
CA GLY A 325 8.30 -5.62 -43.40
C GLY A 325 7.35 -5.95 -42.22
N GLY A 326 6.14 -6.41 -42.56
CA GLY A 326 5.17 -7.22 -41.77
C GLY A 326 5.31 -7.39 -40.25
N GLY A 327 4.48 -6.65 -39.50
CA GLY A 327 4.15 -6.90 -38.09
C GLY A 327 2.92 -6.06 -37.68
N GLY A 328 1.76 -6.70 -37.49
CA GLY A 328 0.44 -6.06 -37.45
C GLY A 328 0.16 -5.13 -36.26
N GLY A 329 0.33 -3.82 -36.46
CA GLY A 329 -0.18 -2.76 -35.58
C GLY A 329 -1.28 -1.96 -36.26
N GLY A 330 -2.51 -2.47 -36.27
CA GLY A 330 -3.67 -1.73 -36.77
C GLY A 330 -4.06 -0.54 -35.86
N PRO A 331 -4.83 0.44 -36.35
CA PRO A 331 -5.32 1.55 -35.53
C PRO A 331 -6.16 1.04 -34.36
N SER A 332 -6.01 1.69 -33.19
CA SER A 332 -6.78 1.39 -31.99
C SER A 332 -8.27 1.63 -32.23
N LYS A 333 -9.12 0.68 -31.84
CA LYS A 333 -10.59 0.77 -31.96
C LYS A 333 -11.22 1.05 -30.60
N PRO A 334 -12.30 1.84 -30.51
CA PRO A 334 -13.06 1.99 -29.27
C PRO A 334 -13.89 0.73 -29.00
N LEU A 335 -14.04 0.38 -27.71
CA LEU A 335 -14.80 -0.78 -27.24
C LEU A 335 -16.22 -0.82 -27.82
N TRP A 336 -16.89 0.33 -27.85
CA TRP A 336 -18.29 0.45 -28.28
C TRP A 336 -18.55 0.24 -29.78
N CYS A 337 -17.50 0.06 -30.58
CA CYS A 337 -17.64 -0.36 -31.98
C CYS A 337 -17.65 -1.88 -32.14
N VAL A 338 -17.39 -2.66 -31.08
CA VAL A 338 -17.31 -4.12 -31.14
C VAL A 338 -18.64 -4.73 -30.67
N THR A 339 -19.51 -5.09 -31.62
CA THR A 339 -20.87 -5.58 -31.33
C THR A 339 -20.97 -7.08 -31.07
N SER A 340 -19.86 -7.79 -30.92
CA SER A 340 -19.85 -9.22 -30.62
C SER A 340 -20.05 -9.51 -29.12
N LEU A 341 -20.48 -10.73 -28.82
CA LEU A 341 -20.46 -11.28 -27.46
C LEU A 341 -19.02 -11.54 -27.02
N LEU A 342 -18.78 -11.51 -25.71
CA LEU A 342 -17.48 -11.90 -25.16
C LEU A 342 -17.24 -13.40 -25.38
N ARG A 343 -16.06 -13.73 -25.91
CA ARG A 343 -15.61 -15.11 -26.09
C ARG A 343 -14.21 -15.31 -25.52
N LEU A 344 -14.00 -16.47 -24.92
CA LEU A 344 -12.72 -16.91 -24.38
C LEU A 344 -12.46 -18.34 -24.80
N ARG A 345 -11.27 -18.62 -25.32
CA ARG A 345 -10.86 -19.98 -25.60
C ARG A 345 -10.02 -20.53 -24.44
N ILE A 346 -10.43 -21.69 -23.92
CA ILE A 346 -9.64 -22.46 -22.95
C ILE A 346 -8.83 -23.50 -23.72
N LEU A 347 -7.50 -23.41 -23.68
CA LEU A 347 -6.61 -24.28 -24.46
C LEU A 347 -6.29 -25.55 -23.66
N CYS A 348 -5.39 -25.45 -22.69
CA CYS A 348 -4.91 -26.55 -21.87
C CYS A 348 -4.45 -26.06 -20.49
N ALA A 349 -4.30 -26.98 -19.55
CA ALA A 349 -3.50 -26.76 -18.34
C ALA A 349 -2.24 -27.62 -18.40
N THR A 350 -1.13 -27.16 -17.83
CA THR A 350 0.14 -27.91 -17.84
C THR A 350 0.07 -29.20 -17.02
N TYR A 351 -0.46 -29.12 -15.80
CA TYR A 351 -0.68 -30.26 -14.92
C TYR A 351 -1.72 -29.91 -13.84
N VAL A 352 -2.25 -30.94 -13.17
CA VAL A 352 -3.09 -30.82 -11.98
C VAL A 352 -2.72 -31.89 -10.96
N ASN A 353 -2.72 -31.55 -9.67
CA ASN A 353 -2.41 -32.50 -8.60
C ASN A 353 -3.70 -33.14 -8.06
N VAL A 354 -4.12 -34.26 -8.65
CA VAL A 354 -5.33 -34.99 -8.24
C VAL A 354 -5.06 -36.50 -8.14
N ASN A 355 -5.73 -37.16 -7.19
CA ASN A 355 -5.71 -38.62 -7.13
C ASN A 355 -6.68 -39.18 -8.17
N ILE A 356 -6.15 -39.76 -9.25
CA ILE A 356 -6.93 -40.31 -10.38
C ILE A 356 -7.91 -41.42 -9.92
N ARG A 357 -7.66 -42.07 -8.78
CA ARG A 357 -8.56 -43.09 -8.23
C ARG A 357 -9.82 -42.51 -7.57
N ASP A 358 -9.73 -41.27 -7.08
CA ASP A 358 -10.79 -40.60 -6.33
C ASP A 358 -11.53 -39.53 -7.14
N THR A 359 -11.01 -39.17 -8.31
CA THR A 359 -11.52 -38.08 -9.16
C THR A 359 -11.82 -38.59 -10.56
N ASP A 360 -13.06 -38.43 -11.02
CA ASP A 360 -13.48 -38.95 -12.32
C ASP A 360 -12.99 -38.09 -13.48
N LYS A 361 -13.29 -36.79 -13.43
CA LYS A 361 -12.98 -35.81 -14.49
C LYS A 361 -12.69 -34.43 -13.91
N ILE A 362 -12.09 -33.58 -14.73
CA ILE A 362 -11.83 -32.17 -14.45
C ILE A 362 -12.42 -31.28 -15.55
N TYR A 363 -12.70 -30.03 -15.22
CA TYR A 363 -13.16 -29.01 -16.16
C TYR A 363 -12.73 -27.62 -15.67
N VAL A 364 -12.77 -26.62 -16.54
CA VAL A 364 -12.55 -25.22 -16.15
C VAL A 364 -13.90 -24.54 -16.01
N LYS A 365 -14.15 -23.96 -14.83
CA LYS A 365 -15.28 -23.09 -14.55
C LYS A 365 -14.84 -21.65 -14.75
N THR A 366 -15.65 -20.84 -15.43
CA THR A 366 -15.37 -19.43 -15.67
C THR A 366 -16.61 -18.58 -15.41
N GLY A 367 -16.39 -17.31 -15.09
CA GLY A 367 -17.44 -16.31 -14.97
C GLY A 367 -16.87 -14.91 -15.13
N VAL A 368 -17.73 -13.98 -15.53
CA VAL A 368 -17.38 -12.56 -15.68
C VAL A 368 -17.99 -11.79 -14.52
N PHE A 369 -17.16 -11.07 -13.77
CA PHE A 369 -17.55 -10.42 -12.53
C PHE A 369 -17.26 -8.93 -12.54
N HIS A 370 -18.10 -8.18 -11.82
CA HIS A 370 -17.84 -6.83 -11.34
C HIS A 370 -17.87 -6.84 -9.81
N GLY A 371 -16.70 -6.80 -9.18
CA GLY A 371 -16.58 -6.98 -7.73
C GLY A 371 -16.93 -8.43 -7.39
N GLY A 372 -17.88 -8.64 -6.47
CA GLY A 372 -18.43 -9.95 -6.15
C GLY A 372 -19.62 -10.39 -7.03
N GLU A 373 -20.19 -9.48 -7.83
CA GLU A 373 -21.42 -9.74 -8.59
C GLU A 373 -21.09 -10.29 -10.00
N PRO A 374 -21.70 -11.42 -10.42
CA PRO A 374 -21.56 -11.93 -11.78
C PRO A 374 -22.34 -11.05 -12.77
N LEU A 375 -21.72 -10.70 -13.90
CA LEU A 375 -22.35 -9.91 -14.97
C LEU A 375 -23.25 -10.76 -15.89
N CYS A 376 -23.01 -12.07 -15.92
CA CYS A 376 -23.76 -13.07 -16.69
C CYS A 376 -23.58 -14.45 -16.05
N ASP A 377 -24.32 -15.46 -16.53
CA ASP A 377 -24.20 -16.82 -16.04
C ASP A 377 -22.79 -17.41 -16.22
N ASN A 378 -22.35 -18.20 -15.23
CA ASN A 378 -21.06 -18.88 -15.28
C ASN A 378 -21.04 -19.95 -16.38
N VAL A 379 -19.94 -20.03 -17.11
CA VAL A 379 -19.76 -20.99 -18.21
C VAL A 379 -18.70 -22.02 -17.82
N ASN A 380 -18.94 -23.28 -18.17
CA ASN A 380 -17.99 -24.37 -17.92
C ASN A 380 -17.50 -24.95 -19.24
N THR A 381 -16.25 -25.41 -19.27
CA THR A 381 -15.77 -26.27 -20.36
C THR A 381 -16.34 -27.67 -20.26
N GLN A 382 -16.12 -28.46 -21.30
CA GLN A 382 -16.31 -29.91 -21.26
C GLN A 382 -15.45 -30.58 -20.18
N ARG A 383 -15.94 -31.72 -19.69
CA ARG A 383 -15.25 -32.54 -18.68
C ARG A 383 -14.22 -33.44 -19.37
N VAL A 384 -12.95 -33.31 -19.00
CA VAL A 384 -11.83 -34.06 -19.57
C VAL A 384 -11.17 -34.95 -18.51
N PRO A 385 -10.44 -36.02 -18.91
CA PRO A 385 -9.71 -36.86 -17.97
C PRO A 385 -8.58 -36.11 -17.26
N CYS A 386 -8.35 -36.45 -15.99
CA CYS A 386 -7.30 -35.84 -15.15
C CYS A 386 -5.88 -35.96 -15.73
N SER A 387 -5.62 -37.02 -16.50
CA SER A 387 -4.31 -37.30 -17.10
C SER A 387 -3.99 -36.44 -18.34
N ASN A 388 -4.99 -35.80 -18.95
CA ASN A 388 -4.81 -34.97 -20.14
C ASN A 388 -5.73 -33.73 -20.10
N PRO A 389 -5.37 -32.70 -19.32
CA PRO A 389 -6.12 -31.45 -19.19
C PRO A 389 -6.05 -30.57 -20.46
N LEU A 390 -6.72 -31.00 -21.53
CA LEU A 390 -6.78 -30.33 -22.84
C LEU A 390 -8.23 -30.13 -23.27
N TRP A 391 -8.62 -28.88 -23.54
CA TRP A 391 -10.01 -28.52 -23.91
C TRP A 391 -10.11 -27.96 -25.34
N ASN A 392 -9.26 -26.99 -25.69
CA ASN A 392 -9.32 -26.26 -26.97
C ASN A 392 -10.72 -25.71 -27.32
N GLU A 393 -11.47 -25.27 -26.32
CA GLU A 393 -12.89 -24.94 -26.41
C GLU A 393 -13.13 -23.43 -26.33
N TRP A 394 -13.98 -22.89 -27.20
CA TRP A 394 -14.45 -21.50 -27.13
C TRP A 394 -15.70 -21.41 -26.25
N LEU A 395 -15.58 -20.70 -25.13
CA LEU A 395 -16.68 -20.33 -24.25
C LEU A 395 -17.26 -18.99 -24.72
N THR A 396 -18.60 -18.93 -24.84
CA THR A 396 -19.33 -17.71 -25.19
C THR A 396 -20.13 -17.28 -23.97
N TYR A 397 -19.98 -16.02 -23.57
CA TYR A 397 -20.68 -15.45 -22.41
C TYR A 397 -21.84 -14.59 -22.89
N ASP A 398 -22.95 -14.60 -22.16
CA ASP A 398 -24.14 -13.78 -22.46
C ASP A 398 -23.94 -12.33 -21.99
N VAL A 399 -22.88 -11.70 -22.49
CA VAL A 399 -22.57 -10.29 -22.26
C VAL A 399 -21.90 -9.73 -23.51
N GLY A 400 -22.42 -8.60 -23.99
CA GLY A 400 -21.84 -7.88 -25.13
C GLY A 400 -20.52 -7.21 -24.75
N ILE A 401 -19.54 -7.20 -25.66
CA ILE A 401 -18.26 -6.52 -25.43
C ILE A 401 -18.47 -5.02 -25.18
N VAL A 402 -19.47 -4.41 -25.84
CA VAL A 402 -19.84 -3.01 -25.64
C VAL A 402 -20.34 -2.67 -24.24
N ASP A 403 -20.85 -3.67 -23.51
CA ASP A 403 -21.48 -3.53 -22.20
C ASP A 403 -20.54 -3.91 -21.05
N LEU A 404 -19.30 -4.31 -21.34
CA LEU A 404 -18.32 -4.61 -20.31
C LEU A 404 -17.96 -3.34 -19.53
N PRO A 405 -18.19 -3.31 -18.20
CA PRO A 405 -17.78 -2.19 -17.36
C PRO A 405 -16.25 -2.14 -17.25
N ARG A 406 -15.70 -0.96 -16.95
CA ARG A 406 -14.24 -0.76 -16.88
C ARG A 406 -13.55 -1.70 -15.91
N ALA A 407 -14.21 -2.06 -14.81
CA ALA A 407 -13.69 -2.96 -13.79
C ALA A 407 -14.08 -4.43 -13.99
N ALA A 408 -14.50 -4.84 -15.18
CA ALA A 408 -14.86 -6.23 -15.46
C ALA A 408 -13.63 -7.16 -15.33
N ARG A 409 -13.85 -8.32 -14.71
CA ARG A 409 -12.83 -9.34 -14.47
C ARG A 409 -13.32 -10.70 -14.90
N LEU A 410 -12.41 -11.49 -15.45
CA LEU A 410 -12.60 -12.92 -15.67
C LEU A 410 -12.14 -13.66 -14.43
N CYS A 411 -13.03 -14.43 -13.82
CA CYS A 411 -12.73 -15.32 -12.71
C CYS A 411 -12.81 -16.77 -13.20
N LEU A 412 -11.76 -17.55 -12.97
CA LEU A 412 -11.71 -18.93 -13.41
C LEU A 412 -11.11 -19.86 -12.36
N SER A 413 -11.47 -21.14 -12.46
CA SER A 413 -10.90 -22.20 -11.65
C SER A 413 -10.90 -23.53 -12.40
N ILE A 414 -9.92 -24.38 -12.08
CA ILE A 414 -9.96 -25.78 -12.48
C ILE A 414 -10.72 -26.52 -11.39
N CYS A 415 -11.80 -27.19 -11.75
CA CYS A 415 -12.64 -27.95 -10.86
C CYS A 415 -12.51 -29.44 -11.16
N SER A 416 -12.66 -30.26 -10.12
CA SER A 416 -12.78 -31.70 -10.18
C SER A 416 -14.22 -32.14 -9.93
N VAL A 417 -14.62 -33.25 -10.54
CA VAL A 417 -15.91 -33.90 -10.30
C VAL A 417 -15.66 -35.29 -9.73
N LYS A 418 -16.33 -35.60 -8.63
CA LYS A 418 -16.36 -36.91 -8.01
C LYS A 418 -17.78 -37.46 -7.99
N GLY A 419 -18.01 -38.57 -8.69
CA GLY A 419 -19.25 -39.31 -8.65
C GLY A 419 -19.35 -40.17 -7.39
N ARG A 420 -20.39 -39.95 -6.57
CA ARG A 420 -20.76 -40.88 -5.49
C ARG A 420 -21.80 -41.88 -6.00
N LYS A 421 -21.81 -43.10 -5.44
CA LYS A 421 -22.89 -44.07 -5.65
C LYS A 421 -24.20 -43.47 -5.11
N GLY A 422 -25.05 -42.97 -6.00
CA GLY A 422 -26.35 -42.36 -5.65
C GLY A 422 -26.54 -40.93 -6.17
N ALA A 423 -26.31 -40.71 -7.48
CA ALA A 423 -26.70 -39.53 -8.28
C ALA A 423 -26.19 -38.12 -7.89
N LYS A 424 -25.64 -37.90 -6.69
CA LYS A 424 -25.11 -36.59 -6.29
C LYS A 424 -23.62 -36.48 -6.66
N GLU A 425 -23.32 -35.63 -7.64
CA GLU A 425 -21.95 -35.27 -8.00
C GLU A 425 -21.41 -34.23 -7.01
N GLU A 426 -20.17 -34.41 -6.55
CA GLU A 426 -19.46 -33.41 -5.76
C GLU A 426 -18.43 -32.70 -6.62
N HIS A 427 -18.41 -31.37 -6.52
CA HIS A 427 -17.52 -30.50 -7.26
C HIS A 427 -16.55 -29.85 -6.29
N TYR A 428 -15.26 -29.95 -6.58
CA TYR A 428 -14.22 -29.32 -5.76
C TYR A 428 -13.30 -28.49 -6.64
N PRO A 429 -13.05 -27.23 -6.30
CA PRO A 429 -12.03 -26.45 -6.99
C PRO A 429 -10.64 -27.04 -6.66
N LEU A 430 -9.69 -26.90 -7.57
CA LEU A 430 -8.30 -27.36 -7.41
C LEU A 430 -7.31 -26.19 -7.37
N ALA A 431 -7.52 -25.24 -8.27
CA ALA A 431 -6.72 -24.02 -8.39
C ALA A 431 -7.58 -22.92 -9.04
N TRP A 432 -7.29 -21.66 -8.74
CA TRP A 432 -8.08 -20.52 -9.23
C TRP A 432 -7.19 -19.40 -9.75
N GLY A 433 -7.74 -18.51 -10.57
CA GLY A 433 -7.06 -17.34 -11.09
C GLY A 433 -8.05 -16.30 -11.59
N ASN A 434 -7.71 -15.02 -11.40
CA ASN A 434 -8.53 -13.90 -11.86
C ASN A 434 -7.71 -13.01 -12.78
N VAL A 435 -8.35 -12.47 -13.82
CA VAL A 435 -7.72 -11.60 -14.82
C VAL A 435 -8.59 -10.37 -15.01
N ASN A 436 -7.99 -9.18 -14.98
CA ASN A 436 -8.69 -7.96 -15.40
C ASN A 436 -8.90 -8.02 -16.92
N LEU A 437 -10.13 -7.81 -17.39
CA LEU A 437 -10.41 -7.81 -18.83
C LEU A 437 -9.80 -6.60 -19.53
N PHE A 438 -9.53 -5.53 -18.79
CA PHE A 438 -8.80 -4.36 -19.27
C PHE A 438 -7.45 -4.26 -18.56
N ASP A 439 -6.41 -3.85 -19.27
CA ASP A 439 -5.12 -3.51 -18.67
C ASP A 439 -5.12 -2.10 -18.05
N TYR A 440 -3.97 -1.69 -17.50
CA TYR A 440 -3.81 -0.38 -16.87
C TYR A 440 -3.86 0.80 -17.86
N ASN A 441 -3.76 0.54 -19.17
CA ASN A 441 -3.85 1.52 -20.26
C ASN A 441 -5.22 1.50 -20.96
N ASP A 442 -6.23 0.93 -20.29
CA ASP A 442 -7.60 0.82 -20.77
C ASP A 442 -7.75 -0.09 -22.02
N VAL A 443 -6.80 -0.96 -22.30
CA VAL A 443 -6.84 -1.88 -23.45
C VAL A 443 -7.47 -3.21 -23.04
N LEU A 444 -8.44 -3.69 -23.83
CA LEU A 444 -9.07 -4.99 -23.66
C LEU A 444 -8.06 -6.12 -23.91
N ALA A 445 -8.06 -7.11 -23.01
CA ALA A 445 -7.26 -8.32 -23.14
C ALA A 445 -7.52 -9.03 -24.47
N SER A 446 -6.45 -9.35 -25.20
CA SER A 446 -6.53 -10.02 -26.49
C SER A 446 -5.35 -10.99 -26.67
N GLY A 447 -5.53 -12.00 -27.53
CA GLY A 447 -4.49 -12.99 -27.83
C GLY A 447 -4.27 -14.02 -26.72
N LYS A 448 -3.18 -14.77 -26.84
CA LYS A 448 -2.85 -15.88 -25.94
C LYS A 448 -2.21 -15.39 -24.64
N GLN A 449 -2.65 -15.94 -23.52
CA GLN A 449 -2.12 -15.65 -22.20
C GLN A 449 -1.91 -16.95 -21.41
N ALA A 450 -0.80 -17.02 -20.70
CA ALA A 450 -0.49 -18.10 -19.77
C ALA A 450 -0.80 -17.63 -18.34
N LEU A 451 -1.65 -18.38 -17.65
CA LEU A 451 -2.16 -18.06 -16.32
C LEU A 451 -1.67 -19.06 -15.28
N HIS A 452 -0.65 -18.68 -14.50
CA HIS A 452 -0.20 -19.45 -13.35
C HIS A 452 -1.21 -19.29 -12.20
N LEU A 453 -1.84 -20.39 -11.80
CA LEU A 453 -2.97 -20.39 -10.87
C LEU A 453 -2.53 -20.40 -9.40
N TRP A 454 -3.44 -19.96 -8.54
CA TRP A 454 -3.29 -19.90 -7.10
C TRP A 454 -3.87 -21.14 -6.42
N PRO A 455 -3.26 -21.60 -5.31
CA PRO A 455 -3.89 -22.59 -4.45
C PRO A 455 -5.13 -22.02 -3.76
N LEU A 456 -6.02 -22.90 -3.34
CA LEU A 456 -7.25 -22.50 -2.67
C LEU A 456 -6.99 -22.02 -1.24
N PRO A 457 -7.67 -20.94 -0.81
CA PRO A 457 -7.71 -20.57 0.60
C PRO A 457 -8.34 -21.68 1.45
N HIS A 458 -7.89 -21.80 2.70
CA HIS A 458 -8.46 -22.75 3.66
C HIS A 458 -9.93 -22.41 3.93
N GLY A 459 -10.81 -23.42 3.90
CA GLY A 459 -12.25 -23.26 4.18
C GLY A 459 -13.07 -22.71 3.01
N MET A 460 -12.48 -22.51 1.83
CA MET A 460 -13.23 -22.12 0.64
C MET A 460 -13.95 -23.32 0.02
N GLU A 461 -15.28 -23.26 -0.03
CA GLU A 461 -16.13 -24.26 -0.70
C GLU A 461 -16.62 -23.79 -2.08
N ASP A 462 -16.64 -22.49 -2.32
CA ASP A 462 -17.07 -21.91 -3.59
C ASP A 462 -16.16 -22.31 -4.75
N LEU A 463 -16.76 -22.58 -5.89
CA LEU A 463 -16.03 -23.03 -7.09
C LEU A 463 -15.22 -21.90 -7.75
N LEU A 464 -15.55 -20.63 -7.51
CA LEU A 464 -14.84 -19.46 -8.03
C LEU A 464 -14.49 -18.51 -6.88
N ASN A 465 -13.39 -17.76 -7.04
CA ASN A 465 -12.93 -16.81 -6.03
C ASN A 465 -12.88 -15.37 -6.56
N PRO A 466 -14.01 -14.67 -6.75
CA PRO A 466 -14.03 -13.33 -7.32
C PRO A 466 -13.40 -12.26 -6.40
N ILE A 467 -13.37 -12.48 -5.08
CA ILE A 467 -12.73 -11.58 -4.10
C ILE A 467 -11.20 -11.71 -4.14
N GLY A 468 -10.68 -12.84 -4.63
CA GLY A 468 -9.26 -13.10 -4.79
C GLY A 468 -8.55 -12.09 -5.70
N ILE A 469 -7.25 -11.95 -5.50
CA ILE A 469 -6.42 -11.01 -6.27
C ILE A 469 -6.41 -11.35 -7.77
N THR A 470 -6.23 -10.34 -8.60
CA THR A 470 -6.00 -10.51 -10.03
C THR A 470 -4.53 -10.66 -10.38
N GLY A 471 -4.25 -11.45 -11.41
CA GLY A 471 -2.91 -11.62 -11.97
C GLY A 471 -2.32 -13.00 -11.70
N ASN A 472 -1.13 -13.19 -12.28
CA ASN A 472 -0.40 -14.44 -12.27
C ASN A 472 0.23 -14.75 -10.91
N ASN A 473 0.20 -16.03 -10.54
CA ASN A 473 1.02 -16.51 -9.44
C ASN A 473 2.51 -16.36 -9.81
N PRO A 474 3.34 -15.68 -8.99
CA PRO A 474 4.76 -15.49 -9.28
C PRO A 474 5.55 -16.81 -9.27
N TYR A 475 5.01 -17.88 -8.66
CA TYR A 475 5.62 -19.21 -8.70
C TYR A 475 5.25 -19.95 -9.99
N LYS A 476 6.26 -20.19 -10.82
CA LYS A 476 6.07 -20.89 -12.10
C LYS A 476 5.82 -22.39 -11.96
N GLU A 477 6.22 -22.98 -10.84
CA GLU A 477 5.98 -24.39 -10.48
C GLU A 477 4.55 -24.60 -9.97
N THR A 478 3.57 -24.06 -10.69
CA THR A 478 2.13 -24.13 -10.36
C THR A 478 1.34 -24.52 -11.60
N PRO A 479 0.10 -25.06 -11.45
CA PRO A 479 -0.76 -25.31 -12.60
C PRO A 479 -0.88 -24.05 -13.45
N CYS A 480 -0.48 -24.13 -14.72
CA CYS A 480 -0.56 -23.02 -15.66
C CYS A 480 -1.66 -23.32 -16.66
N LEU A 481 -2.66 -22.44 -16.75
CA LEU A 481 -3.76 -22.52 -17.70
C LEU A 481 -3.49 -21.58 -18.88
N GLU A 482 -3.46 -22.13 -20.09
CA GLU A 482 -3.36 -21.33 -21.31
C GLU A 482 -4.76 -20.95 -21.80
N VAL A 483 -4.97 -19.66 -22.01
CA VAL A 483 -6.21 -19.09 -22.53
C VAL A 483 -5.94 -18.20 -23.73
N GLU A 484 -6.93 -18.05 -24.60
CA GLU A 484 -6.85 -17.19 -25.79
C GLU A 484 -8.09 -16.29 -25.83
N PHE A 485 -7.85 -14.98 -25.71
CA PHE A 485 -8.85 -13.94 -25.87
C PHE A 485 -9.02 -13.58 -27.35
N GLU A 486 -10.26 -13.27 -27.74
CA GLU A 486 -10.59 -12.92 -29.13
C GLU A 486 -9.81 -11.71 -29.64
N TRP A 487 -9.40 -11.75 -30.91
CA TRP A 487 -8.64 -10.70 -31.58
C TRP A 487 -9.51 -9.95 -32.59
N PHE A 488 -9.55 -8.62 -32.50
CA PHE A 488 -10.45 -7.75 -33.28
C PHE A 488 -9.74 -6.98 -34.42
N GLY A 489 -8.56 -7.44 -34.85
CA GLY A 489 -7.78 -6.78 -35.91
C GLY A 489 -7.09 -5.49 -35.46
N GLY A 490 -6.97 -5.25 -34.15
CA GLY A 490 -6.33 -4.09 -33.54
C GLY A 490 -6.61 -4.03 -32.04
N ALA A 491 -5.87 -3.18 -31.31
CA ALA A 491 -6.12 -2.95 -29.89
C ALA A 491 -7.50 -2.31 -29.67
N VAL A 492 -8.28 -2.85 -28.74
CA VAL A 492 -9.60 -2.33 -28.37
C VAL A 492 -9.47 -1.58 -27.05
N ARG A 493 -9.89 -0.31 -26.98
CA ARG A 493 -9.76 0.54 -25.79
C ARG A 493 -11.09 0.92 -25.18
N PHE A 494 -11.14 0.95 -23.85
CA PHE A 494 -12.26 1.53 -23.13
C PHE A 494 -12.42 3.02 -23.49
N PRO A 495 -13.65 3.53 -23.63
CA PRO A 495 -13.85 4.94 -24.00
C PRO A 495 -13.27 5.90 -22.96
N GLY A 496 -12.57 6.93 -23.43
CA GLY A 496 -12.09 8.01 -22.58
C GLY A 496 -13.23 8.87 -22.01
N VAL A 497 -12.88 9.83 -21.16
CA VAL A 497 -13.85 10.73 -20.49
C VAL A 497 -14.76 11.43 -21.51
N GLU A 498 -14.20 11.98 -22.58
CA GLU A 498 -14.95 12.68 -23.62
C GLU A 498 -15.98 11.78 -24.31
N GLY A 499 -15.58 10.55 -24.66
CA GLY A 499 -16.47 9.58 -25.29
C GLY A 499 -17.64 9.15 -24.40
N LEU A 500 -17.37 8.99 -23.09
CA LEU A 500 -18.41 8.70 -22.10
C LEU A 500 -19.39 9.87 -21.95
N GLU A 501 -18.88 11.10 -21.88
CA GLU A 501 -19.72 12.30 -21.78
C GLU A 501 -20.56 12.54 -23.03
N ASP A 502 -19.99 12.35 -24.23
CA ASP A 502 -20.73 12.44 -25.49
C ASP A 502 -21.88 11.44 -25.56
N HIS A 503 -21.64 10.20 -25.13
CA HIS A 503 -22.68 9.18 -25.08
C HIS A 503 -23.74 9.51 -24.01
N GLY A 504 -23.32 9.98 -22.84
CA GLY A 504 -24.23 10.45 -21.79
C GLY A 504 -25.11 11.60 -22.28
N ARG A 505 -24.55 12.56 -23.02
CA ARG A 505 -25.32 13.65 -23.66
C ARG A 505 -26.33 13.11 -24.66
N ARG A 506 -25.99 12.09 -25.47
CA ARG A 506 -26.93 11.47 -26.43
C ARG A 506 -28.08 10.74 -25.73
N ILE A 507 -27.81 10.03 -24.64
CA ILE A 507 -28.83 9.36 -23.82
C ILE A 507 -29.78 10.40 -23.18
N LEU A 508 -29.23 11.53 -22.72
CA LEU A 508 -30.00 12.57 -22.02
C LEU A 508 -30.73 13.54 -22.96
N GLN A 509 -30.39 13.60 -24.25
CA GLN A 509 -31.05 14.47 -25.23
C GLN A 509 -32.53 14.10 -25.40
N PRO A 510 -33.46 15.07 -25.50
CA PRO A 510 -34.81 14.82 -25.96
C PRO A 510 -34.79 14.32 -27.40
N GLU A 511 -35.50 13.23 -27.69
CA GLU A 511 -35.93 12.95 -29.05
C GLU A 511 -36.81 14.12 -29.53
N THR A 512 -36.20 15.14 -30.09
CA THR A 512 -36.90 16.12 -30.90
C THR A 512 -37.29 15.44 -32.21
N ALA A 513 -38.57 15.04 -32.26
CA ALA A 513 -39.40 14.87 -33.46
C ALA A 513 -38.86 13.99 -34.59
N GLY A 514 -39.43 12.78 -34.71
CA GLY A 514 -39.60 12.08 -35.99
C GLY A 514 -39.19 10.62 -35.98
N GLY A 515 -40.10 9.71 -35.61
CA GLY A 515 -39.88 8.27 -35.77
C GLY A 515 -41.03 7.41 -35.25
N THR A 516 -41.87 6.94 -36.17
CA THR A 516 -43.10 6.18 -35.93
C THR A 516 -42.83 4.73 -35.49
N LEU A 517 -43.60 4.28 -34.50
CA LEU A 517 -43.96 2.91 -34.12
C LEU A 517 -42.87 1.81 -34.07
N GLY A 518 -42.59 1.34 -32.84
CA GLY A 518 -42.47 -0.09 -32.56
C GLY A 518 -41.10 -0.56 -32.04
N SER A 519 -40.90 -0.55 -30.72
CA SER A 519 -40.51 -1.74 -29.96
C SER A 519 -40.53 -1.46 -28.47
N LYS A 520 -41.03 -2.41 -27.67
CA LYS A 520 -41.09 -2.33 -26.21
C LYS A 520 -39.69 -2.47 -25.63
N ALA A 521 -39.12 -1.38 -25.12
CA ALA A 521 -38.07 -1.42 -24.11
C ALA A 521 -38.53 -0.57 -22.92
N SER A 522 -38.80 -1.25 -21.82
CA SER A 522 -39.19 -0.69 -20.53
C SER A 522 -38.01 0.05 -19.89
N GLY A 523 -37.76 1.27 -20.36
CA GLY A 523 -36.87 2.26 -19.76
C GLY A 523 -37.59 3.59 -19.70
N GLY A 524 -38.58 3.71 -18.80
CA GLY A 524 -39.42 4.90 -18.68
C GLY A 524 -38.59 6.15 -18.39
N ARG A 525 -38.68 7.14 -19.29
CA ARG A 525 -38.17 8.49 -19.12
C ARG A 525 -39.06 9.20 -18.09
N TRP A 526 -38.59 9.39 -16.85
CA TRP A 526 -39.36 10.05 -15.80
C TRP A 526 -39.20 11.59 -15.89
N PRO A 527 -40.30 12.36 -15.80
CA PRO A 527 -40.23 13.82 -15.71
C PRO A 527 -39.40 14.25 -14.50
N ARG A 528 -38.62 15.34 -14.64
CA ARG A 528 -37.86 15.96 -13.53
C ARG A 528 -38.77 16.41 -12.37
N ASP A 529 -40.09 16.41 -12.56
CA ASP A 529 -41.08 17.01 -11.68
C ASP A 529 -42.12 16.00 -11.11
N CYS A 530 -41.87 14.68 -11.14
CA CYS A 530 -42.73 13.74 -10.42
C CYS A 530 -42.40 13.76 -8.91
N GLU A 531 -43.30 14.32 -8.10
CA GLU A 531 -43.22 14.23 -6.65
C GLU A 531 -43.13 12.76 -6.21
N LEU A 532 -42.17 12.46 -5.33
CA LEU A 532 -42.03 11.14 -4.73
C LEU A 532 -43.25 10.84 -3.86
N PRO A 533 -44.00 9.74 -4.12
CA PRO A 533 -45.06 9.32 -3.23
C PRO A 533 -44.53 9.13 -1.80
N ASP A 534 -45.30 9.50 -0.79
CA ASP A 534 -44.88 9.38 0.61
C ASP A 534 -44.53 7.93 1.00
N SER A 535 -45.24 6.94 0.44
CA SER A 535 -44.94 5.51 0.62
C SER A 535 -43.53 5.14 0.14
N ASP A 536 -43.16 5.62 -1.05
CA ASP A 536 -41.88 5.31 -1.68
C ASP A 536 -40.75 6.03 -0.92
N ARG A 537 -41.02 7.25 -0.45
CA ARG A 537 -40.08 8.03 0.37
C ARG A 537 -39.78 7.36 1.71
N GLU A 538 -40.80 6.79 2.37
CA GLU A 538 -40.62 6.01 3.60
C GLU A 538 -39.86 4.71 3.34
N GLN A 539 -40.19 3.99 2.25
CA GLN A 539 -39.49 2.77 1.87
C GLN A 539 -38.01 3.04 1.57
N ILE A 540 -37.70 4.10 0.82
CA ILE A 540 -36.32 4.51 0.53
C ILE A 540 -35.58 4.87 1.81
N LYS A 541 -36.17 5.66 2.71
CA LYS A 541 -35.56 5.94 4.03
C LYS A 541 -35.30 4.66 4.82
N GLY A 542 -36.22 3.71 4.76
CA GLY A 542 -36.05 2.38 5.35
C GLY A 542 -34.80 1.68 4.80
N ILE A 543 -34.62 1.67 3.47
CA ILE A 543 -33.46 1.06 2.80
C ILE A 543 -32.16 1.78 3.17
N CYS A 544 -32.15 3.12 3.20
CA CYS A 544 -30.96 3.90 3.52
C CYS A 544 -30.43 3.69 4.94
N ASN A 545 -31.32 3.37 5.88
CA ASN A 545 -30.96 3.10 7.27
C ASN A 545 -30.52 1.66 7.53
N ARG A 546 -30.64 0.76 6.53
CA ARG A 546 -30.16 -0.62 6.66
C ARG A 546 -28.64 -0.66 6.62
N ASP A 547 -28.09 -1.64 7.31
CA ASP A 547 -26.65 -1.86 7.31
C ASP A 547 -26.15 -2.33 5.91
N PRO A 548 -24.86 -2.16 5.60
CA PRO A 548 -24.29 -2.56 4.31
C PRO A 548 -24.41 -4.04 3.94
N LEU A 549 -24.63 -4.94 4.91
CA LEU A 549 -24.76 -6.39 4.66
C LEU A 549 -26.21 -6.82 4.44
N SER A 550 -27.17 -5.91 4.62
CA SER A 550 -28.56 -6.18 4.27
C SER A 550 -28.69 -6.38 2.77
N ASP A 551 -29.24 -7.52 2.37
CA ASP A 551 -29.62 -7.77 0.99
C ASP A 551 -30.62 -6.70 0.51
N ILE A 552 -30.44 -6.26 -0.74
CA ILE A 552 -31.35 -5.35 -1.44
C ILE A 552 -32.02 -6.17 -2.53
N THR A 553 -33.34 -6.27 -2.46
CA THR A 553 -34.13 -7.01 -3.45
C THR A 553 -34.10 -6.30 -4.80
N GLU A 554 -34.33 -7.04 -5.89
CA GLU A 554 -34.38 -6.45 -7.24
C GLU A 554 -35.47 -5.38 -7.38
N GLN A 555 -36.61 -5.51 -6.67
CA GLN A 555 -37.63 -4.46 -6.64
C GLN A 555 -37.13 -3.18 -5.96
N GLU A 556 -36.35 -3.31 -4.87
CA GLU A 556 -35.75 -2.18 -4.18
C GLU A 556 -34.65 -1.53 -5.03
N LYS A 557 -33.84 -2.33 -5.76
CA LYS A 557 -32.85 -1.81 -6.72
C LYS A 557 -33.51 -1.01 -7.83
N ASP A 558 -34.56 -1.55 -8.45
CA ASP A 558 -35.32 -0.85 -9.50
C ASP A 558 -35.94 0.46 -8.97
N LEU A 559 -36.44 0.46 -7.73
CA LEU A 559 -36.97 1.66 -7.05
C LEU A 559 -35.87 2.72 -6.83
N LEU A 560 -34.70 2.32 -6.31
CA LEU A 560 -33.55 3.21 -6.13
C LEU A 560 -33.08 3.79 -7.47
N TRP A 561 -32.90 2.94 -8.48
CA TRP A 561 -32.45 3.39 -9.79
C TRP A 561 -33.44 4.35 -10.46
N ARG A 562 -34.75 4.12 -10.29
CA ARG A 562 -35.81 4.97 -10.83
C ARG A 562 -35.73 6.42 -10.34
N TYR A 563 -35.43 6.64 -9.06
CA TYR A 563 -35.37 7.97 -8.43
C TYR A 563 -33.96 8.54 -8.28
N ARG A 564 -32.96 7.98 -8.99
CA ARG A 564 -31.53 8.31 -8.90
C ARG A 564 -31.16 9.81 -8.90
N GLN A 565 -31.89 10.64 -9.65
CA GLN A 565 -31.65 12.09 -9.75
C GLN A 565 -32.01 12.84 -8.47
N HIS A 566 -32.99 12.35 -7.70
CA HIS A 566 -33.47 13.01 -6.48
C HIS A 566 -32.46 12.89 -5.33
N TYR A 567 -31.59 11.88 -5.34
CA TYR A 567 -30.64 11.61 -4.27
C TYR A 567 -29.40 12.51 -4.26
N LEU A 568 -29.27 13.43 -5.21
CA LEU A 568 -28.25 14.49 -5.12
C LEU A 568 -28.43 15.35 -3.85
N ASN A 569 -29.65 15.43 -3.31
CA ASN A 569 -29.93 16.10 -2.03
C ASN A 569 -29.73 15.19 -0.79
N PHE A 570 -29.49 13.89 -1.00
CA PHE A 570 -29.32 12.88 0.05
C PHE A 570 -28.06 12.04 -0.25
N PRO A 571 -26.85 12.61 0.00
CA PRO A 571 -25.58 12.03 -0.46
C PRO A 571 -25.29 10.66 0.15
N GLU A 572 -25.87 10.36 1.32
CA GLU A 572 -25.61 9.14 2.09
C GLU A 572 -26.15 7.86 1.42
N VAL A 573 -27.03 7.99 0.42
CA VAL A 573 -27.65 6.85 -0.28
C VAL A 573 -26.72 6.23 -1.33
N LEU A 574 -25.59 6.89 -1.64
CA LEU A 574 -24.72 6.52 -2.76
C LEU A 574 -24.30 5.05 -2.76
N SER A 575 -23.93 4.48 -1.61
CA SER A 575 -23.47 3.10 -1.53
C SER A 575 -24.56 2.10 -1.94
N LYS A 576 -25.82 2.37 -1.57
CA LYS A 576 -26.98 1.54 -1.94
C LYS A 576 -27.40 1.78 -3.39
N LEU A 577 -27.31 3.02 -3.88
CA LEU A 577 -27.59 3.35 -5.28
C LEU A 577 -26.62 2.63 -6.23
N LEU A 578 -25.33 2.56 -5.88
CA LEU A 578 -24.31 1.87 -6.68
C LEU A 578 -24.53 0.36 -6.79
N LEU A 579 -25.09 -0.28 -5.76
CA LEU A 579 -25.50 -1.69 -5.79
C LEU A 579 -26.77 -1.92 -6.63
N ALA A 580 -27.52 -0.86 -6.93
CA ALA A 580 -28.71 -0.92 -7.78
C ALA A 580 -28.40 -0.68 -9.27
N VAL A 581 -27.18 -0.28 -9.61
CA VAL A 581 -26.74 -0.08 -11.00
C VAL A 581 -26.60 -1.42 -11.69
N LYS A 582 -27.19 -1.57 -12.89
CA LYS A 582 -26.93 -2.72 -13.76
C LYS A 582 -25.59 -2.53 -14.46
N TRP A 583 -24.52 -3.03 -13.86
CA TRP A 583 -23.16 -2.89 -14.38
C TRP A 583 -22.91 -3.62 -15.71
N SER A 584 -23.80 -4.53 -16.10
CA SER A 584 -23.86 -5.17 -17.43
C SER A 584 -24.59 -4.35 -18.49
N SER A 585 -24.98 -3.09 -18.18
CA SER A 585 -25.60 -2.15 -19.12
C SER A 585 -24.76 -0.89 -19.21
N ARG A 586 -24.15 -0.62 -20.37
CA ARG A 586 -23.33 0.59 -20.53
C ARG A 586 -24.14 1.89 -20.36
N GLU A 587 -25.43 1.87 -20.69
CA GLU A 587 -26.29 3.06 -20.59
C GLU A 587 -26.52 3.45 -19.14
N ASP A 588 -26.71 2.48 -18.26
CA ASP A 588 -26.88 2.72 -16.82
C ASP A 588 -25.56 3.18 -16.18
N VAL A 589 -24.44 2.55 -16.56
CA VAL A 589 -23.10 2.95 -16.09
C VAL A 589 -22.77 4.39 -16.48
N VAL A 590 -23.03 4.79 -17.73
CA VAL A 590 -22.76 6.16 -18.21
C VAL A 590 -23.63 7.19 -17.50
N GLN A 591 -24.90 6.86 -17.23
CA GLN A 591 -25.77 7.71 -16.42
C GLN A 591 -25.26 7.83 -14.98
N MET A 592 -24.80 6.74 -14.37
CA MET A 592 -24.22 6.78 -13.02
C MET A 592 -22.95 7.61 -12.99
N TYR A 593 -22.06 7.49 -13.98
CA TYR A 593 -20.86 8.33 -14.08
C TYR A 593 -21.20 9.82 -14.22
N SER A 594 -22.27 10.14 -14.94
CA SER A 594 -22.76 11.53 -15.06
C SER A 594 -23.27 12.05 -13.71
N LEU A 595 -24.04 11.23 -12.97
CA LEU A 595 -24.50 11.56 -11.61
C LEU A 595 -23.33 11.73 -10.63
N LEU A 596 -22.33 10.85 -10.68
CA LEU A 596 -21.19 10.85 -9.78
C LEU A 596 -20.32 12.12 -9.93
N LYS A 597 -20.28 12.70 -11.13
CA LYS A 597 -19.54 13.94 -11.41
C LYS A 597 -20.09 15.12 -10.60
N ASP A 598 -21.41 15.18 -10.44
CA ASP A 598 -22.11 16.24 -9.72
C ASP A 598 -22.48 15.81 -8.28
N TRP A 599 -22.06 14.61 -7.85
CA TRP A 599 -22.42 14.09 -6.55
C TRP A 599 -21.70 14.86 -5.43
N PRO A 600 -22.43 15.35 -4.41
CA PRO A 600 -21.83 16.06 -3.28
C PRO A 600 -20.92 15.15 -2.46
N LEU A 601 -19.81 15.70 -1.94
CA LEU A 601 -18.87 14.94 -1.11
C LEU A 601 -19.57 14.35 0.11
N VAL A 602 -19.22 13.11 0.43
CA VAL A 602 -19.81 12.36 1.54
C VAL A 602 -18.88 12.30 2.75
N ARG A 603 -19.43 11.87 3.89
CA ARG A 603 -18.63 11.65 5.11
C ARG A 603 -17.55 10.58 4.88
N PRO A 604 -16.35 10.72 5.49
CA PRO A 604 -15.28 9.75 5.30
C PRO A 604 -15.66 8.31 5.63
N GLU A 605 -16.53 8.09 6.62
CA GLU A 605 -16.99 6.76 7.00
C GLU A 605 -17.78 6.07 5.87
N LEU A 606 -18.58 6.82 5.11
CA LEU A 606 -19.27 6.30 3.94
C LEU A 606 -18.31 6.11 2.77
N ALA A 607 -17.36 7.03 2.58
CA ALA A 607 -16.33 6.89 1.56
C ALA A 607 -15.47 5.63 1.75
N LEU A 608 -15.25 5.19 3.01
CA LEU A 608 -14.57 3.94 3.30
C LEU A 608 -15.34 2.70 2.80
N GLU A 609 -16.68 2.70 2.86
CA GLU A 609 -17.53 1.63 2.31
C GLU A 609 -17.28 1.48 0.80
N LEU A 610 -17.17 2.61 0.08
CA LEU A 610 -16.94 2.66 -1.38
C LEU A 610 -15.55 2.16 -1.83
N LEU A 611 -14.66 1.83 -0.90
CA LEU A 611 -13.35 1.24 -1.17
C LEU A 611 -13.32 -0.28 -0.95
N ASP A 612 -14.42 -0.89 -0.53
CA ASP A 612 -14.52 -2.34 -0.36
C ASP A 612 -14.64 -3.08 -1.71
N CYS A 613 -14.51 -4.41 -1.69
CA CYS A 613 -14.54 -5.31 -2.84
C CYS A 613 -15.84 -5.24 -3.67
N ASN A 614 -16.94 -4.77 -3.09
CA ASN A 614 -18.22 -4.56 -3.79
C ASN A 614 -18.19 -3.38 -4.77
N TYR A 615 -17.24 -2.46 -4.62
CA TYR A 615 -17.14 -1.23 -5.42
C TYR A 615 -15.79 -1.20 -6.17
N PRO A 616 -15.61 -2.02 -7.21
CA PRO A 616 -14.34 -2.10 -7.94
C PRO A 616 -14.18 -0.97 -8.98
N ASP A 617 -15.23 -0.19 -9.25
CA ASP A 617 -15.23 0.81 -10.31
C ASP A 617 -14.23 1.95 -10.04
N PRO A 618 -13.35 2.30 -11.00
CA PRO A 618 -12.31 3.29 -10.78
C PRO A 618 -12.85 4.71 -10.49
N ARG A 619 -14.00 5.10 -11.06
CA ARG A 619 -14.58 6.43 -10.84
C ARG A 619 -15.23 6.52 -9.47
N VAL A 620 -15.90 5.45 -9.04
CA VAL A 620 -16.43 5.33 -7.67
C VAL A 620 -15.29 5.43 -6.65
N ARG A 621 -14.19 4.70 -6.86
CA ARG A 621 -13.02 4.73 -5.98
C ARG A 621 -12.30 6.07 -5.99
N ASP A 622 -12.19 6.73 -7.15
CA ASP A 622 -11.65 8.10 -7.25
C ASP A 622 -12.51 9.10 -6.46
N PHE A 623 -13.84 9.03 -6.57
CA PHE A 623 -14.75 9.83 -5.77
C PHE A 623 -14.59 9.58 -4.27
N ALA A 624 -14.47 8.31 -3.85
CA ALA A 624 -14.22 7.94 -2.46
C ALA A 624 -12.93 8.57 -1.93
N VAL A 625 -11.83 8.50 -2.70
CA VAL A 625 -10.55 9.11 -2.33
C VAL A 625 -10.66 10.64 -2.23
N LYS A 626 -11.39 11.31 -3.13
CA LYS A 626 -11.65 12.76 -3.02
C LYS A 626 -12.38 13.11 -1.72
N CYS A 627 -13.35 12.29 -1.29
CA CYS A 627 -14.04 12.48 -0.01
C CYS A 627 -13.07 12.32 1.17
N LEU A 628 -12.16 11.34 1.13
CA LEU A 628 -11.12 11.19 2.15
C LEU A 628 -10.14 12.37 2.15
N GLU A 629 -9.73 12.86 0.98
CA GLU A 629 -8.83 14.01 0.87
C GLU A 629 -9.43 15.28 1.48
N ALA A 630 -10.73 15.50 1.31
CA ALA A 630 -11.43 16.67 1.82
C ALA A 630 -11.83 16.55 3.30
N GLY A 631 -12.28 15.37 3.74
CA GLY A 631 -12.92 15.20 5.05
C GLY A 631 -12.14 14.39 6.09
N LEU A 632 -11.14 13.58 5.69
CA LEU A 632 -10.45 12.69 6.62
C LEU A 632 -9.27 13.39 7.29
N THR A 633 -9.38 13.59 8.61
CA THR A 633 -8.29 14.12 9.43
C THR A 633 -7.17 13.09 9.61
N ASP A 634 -5.94 13.55 9.88
CA ASP A 634 -4.79 12.66 10.14
C ASP A 634 -5.02 11.76 11.36
N ASP A 635 -5.86 12.19 12.32
CA ASP A 635 -6.29 11.40 13.47
C ASP A 635 -7.15 10.20 13.04
N LYS A 636 -8.22 10.44 12.29
CA LYS A 636 -9.09 9.37 11.75
C LYS A 636 -8.36 8.49 10.74
N LEU A 637 -7.49 9.06 9.92
CA LEU A 637 -6.64 8.30 9.02
C LEU A 637 -5.74 7.32 9.79
N SER A 638 -5.12 7.77 10.88
CA SER A 638 -4.32 6.88 11.73
C SER A 638 -5.15 5.75 12.34
N GLN A 639 -6.42 6.02 12.68
CA GLN A 639 -7.35 5.03 13.24
C GLN A 639 -7.80 3.98 12.21
N TYR A 640 -8.06 4.40 10.97
CA TYR A 640 -8.55 3.52 9.89
C TYR A 640 -7.44 3.02 8.94
N LEU A 641 -6.17 3.25 9.29
CA LEU A 641 -5.04 3.00 8.40
C LEU A 641 -4.93 1.52 8.01
N ILE A 642 -5.26 0.61 8.93
CA ILE A 642 -5.25 -0.84 8.66
C ILE A 642 -6.24 -1.16 7.55
N GLN A 643 -7.50 -0.71 7.68
CA GLN A 643 -8.55 -0.94 6.70
C GLN A 643 -8.15 -0.36 5.34
N LEU A 644 -7.60 0.86 5.32
CA LEU A 644 -7.14 1.52 4.10
C LEU A 644 -5.98 0.77 3.42
N VAL A 645 -5.06 0.18 4.18
CA VAL A 645 -4.00 -0.67 3.63
C VAL A 645 -4.57 -1.99 3.10
N GLN A 646 -5.58 -2.58 3.75
CA GLN A 646 -6.21 -3.81 3.28
C GLN A 646 -6.95 -3.61 1.95
N VAL A 647 -7.69 -2.52 1.79
CA VAL A 647 -8.46 -2.28 0.56
C VAL A 647 -7.58 -1.98 -0.67
N LEU A 648 -6.28 -1.67 -0.50
CA LEU A 648 -5.31 -1.61 -1.61
C LEU A 648 -5.18 -2.95 -2.36
N LYS A 649 -5.60 -4.07 -1.75
CA LYS A 649 -5.63 -5.40 -2.37
C LYS A 649 -6.74 -5.53 -3.41
N TYR A 650 -7.79 -4.72 -3.31
CA TYR A 650 -8.93 -4.70 -4.22
C TYR A 650 -8.74 -3.74 -5.41
N GLU A 651 -7.72 -2.88 -5.35
CA GLU A 651 -7.36 -2.00 -6.45
C GLU A 651 -6.87 -2.81 -7.66
N GLN A 652 -7.47 -2.59 -8.83
CA GLN A 652 -7.16 -3.37 -10.04
C GLN A 652 -5.71 -3.21 -10.50
N TYR A 653 -5.16 -2.01 -10.34
CA TYR A 653 -3.83 -1.61 -10.82
C TYR A 653 -2.95 -1.11 -9.69
N LEU A 654 -1.64 -1.16 -9.90
CA LEU A 654 -0.63 -0.68 -8.95
C LEU A 654 -0.73 0.83 -8.73
N ASP A 655 -0.90 1.59 -9.82
CA ASP A 655 -1.04 3.03 -9.79
C ASP A 655 -2.52 3.43 -9.71
N ASN A 656 -2.96 3.92 -8.56
CA ASN A 656 -4.34 4.32 -8.31
C ASN A 656 -4.42 5.50 -7.32
N PRO A 657 -5.54 6.24 -7.27
CA PRO A 657 -5.70 7.41 -6.39
C PRO A 657 -5.47 7.08 -4.91
N LEU A 658 -5.93 5.92 -4.43
CA LEU A 658 -5.81 5.53 -3.03
C LEU A 658 -4.35 5.30 -2.62
N ALA A 659 -3.57 4.55 -3.41
CA ALA A 659 -2.15 4.32 -3.17
C ALA A 659 -1.37 5.64 -3.13
N ARG A 660 -1.67 6.57 -4.06
CA ARG A 660 -1.07 7.91 -4.09
C ARG A 660 -1.45 8.76 -2.87
N PHE A 661 -2.71 8.71 -2.44
CA PHE A 661 -3.21 9.40 -1.25
C PHE A 661 -2.49 8.92 0.01
N LEU A 662 -2.46 7.60 0.24
CA LEU A 662 -1.85 7.00 1.42
C LEU A 662 -0.34 7.26 1.46
N LEU A 663 0.36 7.09 0.33
CA LEU A 663 1.78 7.37 0.25
C LEU A 663 2.08 8.85 0.55
N ARG A 664 1.30 9.77 0.00
CA ARG A 664 1.45 11.20 0.27
C ARG A 664 1.29 11.50 1.76
N LYS A 665 0.22 10.99 2.39
CA LYS A 665 -0.04 11.17 3.83
C LYS A 665 1.05 10.56 4.71
N ALA A 666 1.53 9.36 4.36
CA ALA A 666 2.64 8.69 5.05
C ALA A 666 3.96 9.49 4.95
N LEU A 667 4.19 10.19 3.85
CA LEU A 667 5.39 11.00 3.64
C LEU A 667 5.29 12.42 4.20
N THR A 668 4.09 12.93 4.51
CA THR A 668 3.86 14.24 5.15
C THR A 668 3.65 14.15 6.65
N ASN A 669 3.39 12.97 7.20
CA ASN A 669 3.21 12.74 8.63
C ASN A 669 3.95 11.46 9.06
N GLN A 670 5.07 11.60 9.79
CA GLN A 670 5.94 10.47 10.13
C GLN A 670 5.25 9.42 11.02
N ARG A 671 4.27 9.82 11.84
CA ARG A 671 3.49 8.87 12.66
C ARG A 671 2.63 7.97 11.78
N ILE A 672 1.94 8.54 10.79
CA ILE A 672 1.20 7.75 9.79
C ILE A 672 2.18 6.88 9.00
N GLY A 673 3.31 7.47 8.56
CA GLY A 673 4.34 6.76 7.81
C GLY A 673 4.92 5.56 8.55
N HIS A 674 5.12 5.66 9.86
CA HIS A 674 5.59 4.56 10.70
C HIS A 674 4.64 3.34 10.64
N PHE A 675 3.35 3.56 10.90
CA PHE A 675 2.37 2.46 10.87
C PHE A 675 2.10 1.98 9.45
N PHE A 676 2.09 2.87 8.46
CA PHE A 676 1.97 2.52 7.05
C PHE A 676 3.09 1.56 6.61
N PHE A 677 4.34 1.85 6.99
CA PHE A 677 5.47 0.96 6.76
C PHE A 677 5.24 -0.41 7.41
N TRP A 678 4.88 -0.45 8.69
CA TRP A 678 4.73 -1.72 9.42
C TRP A 678 3.55 -2.56 8.94
N HIS A 679 2.42 -1.95 8.58
CA HIS A 679 1.28 -2.67 8.01
C HIS A 679 1.64 -3.33 6.67
N LEU A 680 2.29 -2.60 5.76
CA LEU A 680 2.77 -3.17 4.49
C LEU A 680 3.85 -4.23 4.72
N LYS A 681 4.84 -3.94 5.58
CA LYS A 681 5.97 -4.84 5.87
C LYS A 681 5.50 -6.16 6.47
N SER A 682 4.49 -6.14 7.33
CA SER A 682 3.94 -7.34 7.97
C SER A 682 3.40 -8.37 6.97
N GLU A 683 2.92 -7.90 5.81
CA GLU A 683 2.33 -8.75 4.77
C GLU A 683 3.28 -9.11 3.63
N MET A 684 4.55 -8.73 3.68
CA MET A 684 5.53 -9.04 2.63
C MET A 684 5.78 -10.55 2.45
N HIS A 685 5.43 -11.38 3.44
CA HIS A 685 5.46 -12.84 3.35
C HIS A 685 4.35 -13.39 2.42
N ASN A 686 3.23 -12.67 2.30
CA ASN A 686 2.09 -13.08 1.48
C ASN A 686 2.33 -12.74 0.00
N LYS A 687 2.43 -13.77 -0.83
CA LYS A 687 2.83 -13.65 -2.22
C LYS A 687 1.81 -13.00 -3.13
N THR A 688 0.54 -12.96 -2.73
CA THR A 688 -0.49 -12.23 -3.49
C THR A 688 -0.19 -10.72 -3.50
N VAL A 689 0.33 -10.16 -2.40
CA VAL A 689 0.51 -8.70 -2.25
C VAL A 689 1.96 -8.25 -2.22
N SER A 690 2.92 -9.18 -2.07
CA SER A 690 4.35 -8.91 -1.90
C SER A 690 4.92 -7.96 -2.96
N GLN A 691 4.54 -8.09 -4.23
CA GLN A 691 5.00 -7.19 -5.29
C GLN A 691 4.42 -5.77 -5.11
N ARG A 692 3.10 -5.64 -4.97
CA ARG A 692 2.41 -4.35 -4.79
C ARG A 692 2.92 -3.60 -3.57
N PHE A 693 2.97 -4.28 -2.42
CA PHE A 693 3.42 -3.68 -1.17
C PHE A 693 4.93 -3.42 -1.18
N GLY A 694 5.73 -4.28 -1.81
CA GLY A 694 7.16 -4.06 -1.99
C GLY A 694 7.47 -2.79 -2.80
N LEU A 695 6.76 -2.57 -3.90
CA LEU A 695 6.90 -1.36 -4.72
C LEU A 695 6.48 -0.09 -3.97
N LEU A 696 5.39 -0.17 -3.19
CA LEU A 696 4.91 0.96 -2.38
C LEU A 696 5.87 1.28 -1.23
N LEU A 697 6.43 0.25 -0.59
CA LEU A 697 7.48 0.40 0.42
C LEU A 697 8.77 0.98 -0.19
N GLU A 698 9.15 0.57 -1.40
CA GLU A 698 10.29 1.16 -2.12
C GLU A 698 10.10 2.68 -2.25
N ALA A 699 8.94 3.12 -2.74
CA ALA A 699 8.62 4.54 -2.89
C ALA A 699 8.65 5.28 -1.53
N TYR A 700 8.06 4.69 -0.49
CA TYR A 700 8.07 5.27 0.86
C TYR A 700 9.49 5.39 1.44
N CYS A 701 10.27 4.31 1.42
CA CYS A 701 11.61 4.27 1.98
C CYS A 701 12.57 5.24 1.26
N ARG A 702 12.41 5.44 -0.05
CA ARG A 702 13.16 6.45 -0.82
C ARG A 702 12.89 7.89 -0.38
N ALA A 703 11.69 8.17 0.14
CA ALA A 703 11.24 9.54 0.42
C ALA A 703 11.01 9.86 1.91
N CYS A 704 11.04 8.87 2.80
CA CYS A 704 10.82 9.07 4.25
C CYS A 704 11.98 9.80 4.97
N GLY A 705 13.11 10.02 4.29
CA GLY A 705 14.27 10.73 4.81
C GLY A 705 15.07 9.90 5.83
N MET A 706 15.60 10.54 6.87
CA MET A 706 16.39 9.84 7.91
C MET A 706 15.59 8.83 8.73
N TYR A 707 14.27 8.80 8.60
CA TYR A 707 13.45 7.80 9.29
C TYR A 707 13.75 6.38 8.81
N LEU A 708 14.23 6.20 7.57
CA LEU A 708 14.68 4.90 7.06
C LEU A 708 15.71 4.23 7.99
N LYS A 709 16.66 5.02 8.51
CA LYS A 709 17.67 4.50 9.45
C LYS A 709 17.05 4.03 10.77
N HIS A 710 16.02 4.72 11.26
CA HIS A 710 15.29 4.32 12.46
C HIS A 710 14.49 3.05 12.22
N LEU A 711 13.82 2.94 11.07
CA LEU A 711 13.11 1.74 10.64
C LEU A 711 14.07 0.54 10.51
N ASN A 712 15.24 0.73 9.90
CA ASN A 712 16.25 -0.34 9.78
C ASN A 712 16.71 -0.85 11.15
N ARG A 713 16.91 0.04 12.13
CA ARG A 713 17.24 -0.39 13.50
C ARG A 713 16.10 -1.20 14.14
N GLN A 714 14.85 -0.81 13.90
CA GLN A 714 13.69 -1.57 14.40
C GLN A 714 13.58 -2.93 13.71
N VAL A 715 13.75 -2.99 12.39
CA VAL A 715 13.76 -4.24 11.61
C VAL A 715 14.87 -5.17 12.08
N GLU A 716 16.09 -4.66 12.30
CA GLU A 716 17.20 -5.46 12.81
C GLU A 716 16.90 -6.04 14.21
N ALA A 717 16.31 -5.24 15.10
CA ALA A 717 15.91 -5.70 16.42
C ALA A 717 14.85 -6.81 16.33
N MET A 718 13.84 -6.65 15.46
CA MET A 718 12.80 -7.66 15.24
C MET A 718 13.38 -8.95 14.64
N ASP A 719 14.31 -8.85 13.69
CA ASP A 719 15.00 -10.01 13.09
C ASP A 719 15.79 -10.79 14.16
N LYS A 720 16.48 -10.09 15.08
CA LYS A 720 17.20 -10.71 16.20
C LYS A 720 16.26 -11.39 17.19
N LEU A 721 15.14 -10.76 17.54
CA LEU A 721 14.13 -11.39 18.40
C LEU A 721 13.49 -12.62 17.74
N THR A 722 13.19 -12.54 16.45
CA THR A 722 12.61 -13.66 15.67
C THR A 722 13.58 -14.85 15.67
N ASN A 723 14.84 -14.63 15.30
CA ASN A 723 15.92 -15.62 15.39
C ASN A 723 15.98 -16.31 16.75
N LEU A 724 16.06 -15.50 17.81
CA LEU A 724 16.16 -16.02 19.17
C LEU A 724 14.95 -16.89 19.51
N THR A 725 13.74 -16.46 19.17
CA THR A 725 12.54 -17.25 19.41
C THR A 725 12.44 -18.51 18.55
N ASP A 726 12.98 -18.50 17.34
CA ASP A 726 13.00 -19.69 16.46
C ASP A 726 13.94 -20.77 17.01
N ILE A 727 15.14 -20.36 17.48
CA ILE A 727 16.07 -21.26 18.17
C ILE A 727 15.40 -21.89 19.41
N LEU A 728 14.70 -21.07 20.20
CA LEU A 728 14.00 -21.55 21.39
C LEU A 728 12.87 -22.55 21.04
N LYS A 729 12.16 -22.32 19.94
CA LYS A 729 11.05 -23.18 19.49
C LYS A 729 11.50 -24.47 18.81
N GLN A 730 12.70 -24.49 18.21
CA GLN A 730 13.21 -25.62 17.44
C GLN A 730 14.26 -26.40 18.22
N GLU A 731 15.42 -25.79 18.49
CA GLU A 731 16.59 -26.47 19.07
C GLU A 731 16.42 -26.72 20.57
N LYS A 732 15.83 -25.75 21.29
CA LYS A 732 15.70 -25.80 22.75
C LYS A 732 14.30 -26.18 23.23
N ARG A 733 13.49 -26.78 22.36
CA ARG A 733 12.10 -27.13 22.64
C ARG A 733 11.95 -28.04 23.87
N ASP A 734 12.90 -28.95 24.05
CA ASP A 734 12.88 -29.95 25.11
C ASP A 734 13.72 -29.55 26.36
N GLU A 735 14.36 -28.37 26.34
CA GLU A 735 15.10 -27.86 27.51
C GLU A 735 14.12 -27.30 28.57
N THR A 736 14.15 -27.84 29.79
CA THR A 736 13.34 -27.32 30.90
C THR A 736 13.79 -25.91 31.31
N GLN A 737 12.84 -25.00 31.48
CA GLN A 737 13.10 -23.67 32.01
C GLN A 737 13.66 -23.78 33.44
N LYS A 738 14.94 -23.48 33.62
CA LYS A 738 15.55 -23.40 34.96
C LYS A 738 14.97 -22.17 35.66
N VAL A 739 14.00 -22.38 36.55
CA VAL A 739 13.54 -21.36 37.48
C VAL A 739 14.72 -21.07 38.42
N PRO A 740 15.21 -19.82 38.53
CA PRO A 740 16.23 -19.50 39.51
C PRO A 740 15.65 -19.80 40.90
N ALA A 741 16.36 -20.61 41.69
CA ALA A 741 16.00 -20.85 43.09
C ALA A 741 15.95 -19.47 43.80
N ALA A 742 14.80 -19.16 44.39
CA ALA A 742 14.48 -17.89 45.01
C ALA A 742 15.38 -17.58 46.21
#